data_AF-A0A944YVR8-F1
#
_entry.id   AF-A0A944YVR8-F1
#
_cell.length_a   1.000
_cell.length_b   1.000
_cell.length_c   1.000
_cell.angle_alpha   90.00
_cell.angle_beta   90.00
_cell.angle_gamma   90.00
#
_symmetry.space_group_name_H-M   'P 1'
#
loop_
_entity.id
_entity.type
_entity.pdbx_description
1 polymer ?
#
loop_
_entity_poly.entity_id
_entity_poly.type
_entity_poly.pdbx_seq_one_letter_code
_entity_poly.pdbx_strand_id
1 'polypeptide(L)'
;MKLNYAKTGLILFLMVFSFLLIPNPSHAAVDTSSYIVENLKADDIPDDDGGGLVLSWKPLPKEKRIIEYRIYRGVSPDSLFYHGKVDVNVKTGVAGDVMFFYDSGYNRFVDIQSPGKLKREKQQSDESPIFGRLPRDIEVTGPQLANYRLLGVIPEKNFLYKNTKVEITGDEETEVYAGLKLRHFSGIYKKLRADKEYYYTVIAVTESRRYMPYAEPVVGTPIDNSPEKIQQLYSVYIEDETRLQFEWVRSLFTSDQTNHSLYLVNKKDLDKFNNYIEEQKQAEIDSEFETTLENPAQLIFQRYCGYPYTPDNTVAVDIVGGKIISEKHEIDVEVGNIEDYVAVFSLQDRAGYETFSDISTFEITNSSNLPTLAEWTVEDRKNDKGDYNSINWDRPTVFLTNCTYLNDDKTKILVNYGVYKNVKYDKIKNIYFTVFDDSGKEITTINEFYQDSKLKIKLEKPSNKISFEMKIVANGPTGEDQIFTQDLIFNKDVKSLLPGELYLNGEEVNKYTYSVYKNNYSNEEWRLSKNTMGSQRGIVDNVSYRSTTFKGVSKFDAEKKLFLVSPTFSVRMDDELENSIMTNLYAEEVTKSIDEYNKEIADYTASKDTLETEAEIANADAAIEFYQAQIDLTENDPILQKAATFKNNKSRLKFLEKVKSVAARSFKYKMVKTDGKAHFAISDTYFTEEIAKLPFDESVRETYTTLGKDHFYPQPNWFQADKLPALIATLIFGFMVFFMIRQAKSGKELYIRPIAGIDEIDNAIGRATEMGKPILFVPGLSGITDVATLAGLSILGRVAKKAAEYDTKILVPVRDYIVLPIAQEVVKEAHYEAGRPDSHDKNSVFFITTAQFAFVAGVNGVMIREKTATNFYMGMFWAEALIMTETGSSTGAIQIAGTDAVTQIPFFITTCDYTLIGEELYAASAYLAREPLQLGTLKAVDYTKFVILAFVIVGTLLSTVQATFLINAFPEK
;
A
#
# COMPACT_ATOMS: atom_id res chain seq x y z
N MET A 1 -68.49 27.61 44.29
CA MET A 1 -68.96 26.64 43.27
C MET A 1 -67.79 25.72 42.96
N LYS A 2 -67.79 24.46 43.44
CA LYS A 2 -66.70 23.50 43.22
C LYS A 2 -66.77 22.98 41.78
N LEU A 3 -65.79 23.33 40.93
CA LEU A 3 -65.60 22.70 39.63
C LEU A 3 -64.30 21.87 39.63
N ASN A 4 -64.44 20.62 39.22
CA ASN A 4 -63.43 19.55 39.25
C ASN A 4 -62.30 19.78 38.22
N TYR A 5 -61.10 20.10 38.68
CA TYR A 5 -59.88 20.19 37.84
C TYR A 5 -59.32 18.83 37.40
N ALA A 6 -59.84 17.72 37.93
CA ALA A 6 -59.37 16.37 37.58
C ALA A 6 -59.82 15.89 36.19
N LYS A 7 -60.86 16.49 35.58
CA LYS A 7 -61.36 16.07 34.26
C LYS A 7 -60.65 16.76 33.09
N THR A 8 -60.11 17.95 33.28
CA THR A 8 -59.39 18.69 32.22
C THR A 8 -57.99 18.15 31.97
N GLY A 9 -57.30 17.65 33.00
CA GLY A 9 -55.99 16.99 32.86
C GLY A 9 -56.08 15.65 32.11
N LEU A 10 -57.13 14.85 32.37
CA LEU A 10 -57.32 13.56 31.69
C LEU A 10 -57.68 13.73 30.21
N ILE A 11 -58.43 14.78 29.85
CA ILE A 11 -58.80 15.08 28.46
C ILE A 11 -57.60 15.64 27.68
N LEU A 12 -56.73 16.44 28.30
CA LEU A 12 -55.50 16.93 27.66
C LEU A 12 -54.46 15.80 27.49
N PHE A 13 -54.35 14.90 28.47
CA PHE A 13 -53.47 13.72 28.39
C PHE A 13 -53.99 12.69 27.37
N LEU A 14 -55.30 12.50 27.25
CA LEU A 14 -55.92 11.69 26.20
C LEU A 14 -55.82 12.35 24.81
N MET A 15 -55.86 13.68 24.69
CA MET A 15 -55.63 14.38 23.41
C MET A 15 -54.19 14.23 22.91
N VAL A 16 -53.20 14.32 23.80
CA VAL A 16 -51.79 14.11 23.41
C VAL A 16 -51.52 12.64 23.05
N PHE A 17 -52.19 11.68 23.70
CA PHE A 17 -52.12 10.27 23.30
C PHE A 17 -52.92 9.96 22.02
N SER A 18 -54.01 10.67 21.74
CA SER A 18 -54.77 10.50 20.49
C SER A 18 -54.10 11.17 19.29
N PHE A 19 -53.21 12.15 19.50
CA PHE A 19 -52.29 12.63 18.44
C PHE A 19 -51.12 11.67 18.17
N LEU A 20 -50.76 10.78 19.10
CA LEU A 20 -49.83 9.66 18.89
C LEU A 20 -50.50 8.41 18.29
N LEU A 21 -51.84 8.40 18.20
CA LEU A 21 -52.67 7.32 17.67
C LEU A 21 -53.45 7.72 16.41
N ILE A 22 -53.16 8.88 15.81
CA ILE A 22 -53.63 9.17 14.44
C ILE A 22 -52.88 8.21 13.51
N PRO A 23 -53.56 7.27 12.84
CA PRO A 23 -52.95 6.56 11.73
C PRO A 23 -52.60 7.65 10.71
N ASN A 24 -51.30 7.83 10.46
CA ASN A 24 -50.86 8.68 9.35
C ASN A 24 -51.72 8.31 8.13
N PRO A 25 -52.28 9.30 7.42
CA PRO A 25 -53.04 9.04 6.21
C PRO A 25 -52.11 8.24 5.31
N SER A 26 -52.54 7.00 5.01
CA SER A 26 -52.03 6.13 3.96
C SER A 26 -50.68 6.61 3.41
N HIS A 27 -49.57 6.09 3.93
CA HIS A 27 -48.48 5.83 3.02
C HIS A 27 -49.14 5.00 1.92
N ALA A 28 -49.36 5.61 0.74
CA ALA A 28 -49.50 4.83 -0.47
C ALA A 28 -48.41 3.77 -0.35
N ALA A 29 -48.80 2.48 -0.34
CA ALA A 29 -47.86 1.39 -0.26
C ALA A 29 -46.75 1.75 -1.25
N VAL A 30 -45.57 2.12 -0.75
CA VAL A 30 -44.47 2.50 -1.62
C VAL A 30 -44.25 1.24 -2.40
N ASP A 31 -44.56 1.29 -3.69
CA ASP A 31 -44.44 0.13 -4.55
C ASP A 31 -42.96 -0.27 -4.57
N THR A 32 -42.61 -1.24 -3.72
CA THR A 32 -41.25 -1.70 -3.53
C THR A 32 -40.78 -2.50 -4.73
N SER A 33 -41.68 -2.94 -5.61
CA SER A 33 -41.32 -3.59 -6.87
C SER A 33 -40.56 -2.64 -7.79
N SER A 34 -40.89 -1.35 -7.77
CA SER A 34 -40.18 -0.30 -8.53
C SER A 34 -38.76 0.02 -8.03
N TYR A 35 -38.27 -0.70 -7.01
CA TYR A 35 -36.90 -0.65 -6.48
C TYR A 35 -36.11 -1.93 -6.75
N ILE A 36 -36.71 -2.90 -7.44
CA ILE A 36 -36.00 -4.08 -7.94
C ILE A 36 -35.20 -3.65 -9.17
N VAL A 37 -33.94 -4.08 -9.24
CA VAL A 37 -33.10 -3.76 -10.41
C VAL A 37 -33.55 -4.56 -11.63
N GLU A 38 -33.52 -3.92 -12.79
CA GLU A 38 -33.88 -4.55 -14.07
C GLU A 38 -32.62 -5.04 -14.79
N ASN A 39 -32.79 -6.04 -15.66
CA ASN A 39 -31.74 -6.58 -16.53
C ASN A 39 -30.49 -7.06 -15.77
N LEU A 40 -30.67 -7.63 -14.58
CA LEU A 40 -29.57 -8.28 -13.86
C LEU A 40 -29.07 -9.48 -14.69
N LYS A 41 -27.76 -9.57 -14.88
CA LYS A 41 -27.07 -10.67 -15.56
C LYS A 41 -25.76 -10.97 -14.85
N ALA A 42 -25.28 -12.19 -15.03
CA ALA A 42 -23.96 -12.65 -14.61
C ALA A 42 -23.29 -13.27 -15.84
N ASP A 43 -22.33 -12.56 -16.41
CA ASP A 43 -21.61 -12.96 -17.61
C ASP A 43 -20.18 -13.37 -17.24
N ASP A 44 -19.61 -14.28 -18.02
CA ASP A 44 -18.22 -14.72 -17.90
C ASP A 44 -17.24 -13.56 -18.15
N ILE A 45 -16.09 -13.58 -17.47
CA ILE A 45 -15.03 -12.60 -17.72
C ILE A 45 -14.09 -13.20 -18.76
N PRO A 46 -13.93 -12.55 -19.94
CA PRO A 46 -13.04 -13.08 -20.95
C PRO A 46 -11.59 -13.06 -20.49
N ASP A 47 -10.80 -13.96 -21.06
CA ASP A 47 -9.36 -14.04 -20.92
C ASP A 47 -8.87 -14.26 -19.47
N ASP A 48 -9.62 -15.09 -18.70
CA ASP A 48 -9.33 -15.42 -17.30
C ASP A 48 -9.32 -16.93 -17.00
N ASP A 49 -8.83 -17.29 -15.80
CA ASP A 49 -8.58 -18.68 -15.33
C ASP A 49 -9.86 -19.47 -14.96
N GLY A 50 -11.00 -19.11 -15.54
CA GLY A 50 -12.35 -19.51 -15.14
C GLY A 50 -12.65 -19.07 -13.70
N GLY A 51 -12.09 -17.93 -13.35
CA GLY A 51 -11.99 -17.42 -11.99
C GLY A 51 -12.96 -16.31 -11.67
N GLY A 52 -13.64 -15.78 -12.69
CA GLY A 52 -14.34 -14.52 -12.62
C GLY A 52 -15.70 -14.48 -13.30
N LEU A 53 -16.59 -13.66 -12.72
CA LEU A 53 -17.86 -13.29 -13.33
C LEU A 53 -18.05 -11.78 -13.23
N VAL A 54 -18.66 -11.18 -14.25
CA VAL A 54 -19.10 -9.79 -14.22
C VAL A 54 -20.62 -9.72 -14.13
N LEU A 55 -21.10 -9.06 -13.10
CA LEU A 55 -22.52 -8.75 -12.95
C LEU A 55 -22.82 -7.43 -13.63
N SER A 56 -23.91 -7.38 -14.39
CA SER A 56 -24.42 -6.16 -14.98
C SER A 56 -25.91 -5.97 -14.68
N TRP A 57 -26.35 -4.73 -14.46
CA TRP A 57 -27.78 -4.39 -14.30
C TRP A 57 -28.06 -2.93 -14.64
N LYS A 58 -29.33 -2.61 -14.88
CA LYS A 58 -29.76 -1.22 -15.08
C LYS A 58 -29.88 -0.51 -13.74
N PRO A 59 -29.15 0.60 -13.50
CA PRO A 59 -29.24 1.33 -12.25
C PRO A 59 -30.62 1.98 -12.09
N LEU A 60 -31.07 2.10 -10.85
CA LEU A 60 -32.33 2.76 -10.51
C LEU A 60 -32.19 4.27 -10.69
N PRO A 61 -33.26 4.96 -11.10
CA PRO A 61 -33.21 6.39 -11.37
C PRO A 61 -32.93 7.18 -10.08
N LYS A 62 -32.25 8.32 -10.23
CA LYS A 62 -31.72 9.13 -9.11
C LYS A 62 -32.79 9.52 -8.08
N GLU A 63 -34.05 9.65 -8.50
CA GLU A 63 -35.21 9.99 -7.66
C GLU A 63 -35.47 8.93 -6.58
N LYS A 64 -35.00 7.69 -6.78
CA LYS A 64 -35.09 6.59 -5.79
C LYS A 64 -34.10 6.76 -4.63
N ARG A 65 -33.15 7.71 -4.73
CA ARG A 65 -32.19 8.08 -3.68
C ARG A 65 -31.43 6.87 -3.10
N ILE A 66 -30.86 6.06 -3.98
CA ILE A 66 -30.06 4.90 -3.61
C ILE A 66 -28.68 5.35 -3.13
N ILE A 67 -28.21 4.78 -2.01
CA ILE A 67 -26.86 5.00 -1.47
C ILE A 67 -25.90 3.84 -1.77
N GLU A 68 -26.41 2.62 -1.92
CA GLU A 68 -25.60 1.46 -2.28
C GLU A 68 -26.46 0.37 -2.93
N TYR A 69 -25.86 -0.40 -3.83
CA TYR A 69 -26.34 -1.71 -4.28
C TYR A 69 -25.55 -2.79 -3.55
N ARG A 70 -26.22 -3.77 -2.95
CA ARG A 70 -25.61 -4.91 -2.29
C ARG A 70 -25.72 -6.15 -3.14
N ILE A 71 -24.60 -6.85 -3.31
CA ILE A 71 -24.48 -8.05 -4.12
C ILE A 71 -24.40 -9.26 -3.19
N TYR A 72 -25.18 -10.29 -3.51
CA TYR A 72 -25.20 -11.55 -2.78
C TYR A 72 -24.87 -12.69 -3.74
N ARG A 73 -24.14 -13.68 -3.24
CA ARG A 73 -23.67 -14.83 -4.02
C ARG A 73 -23.89 -16.13 -3.28
N GLY A 74 -24.33 -17.16 -3.99
CA GLY A 74 -24.46 -18.52 -3.49
C GLY A 74 -24.09 -19.57 -4.54
N VAL A 75 -24.10 -20.83 -4.10
CA VAL A 75 -23.93 -22.03 -4.95
C VAL A 75 -25.27 -22.70 -5.25
N SER A 76 -26.36 -22.06 -4.80
CA SER A 76 -27.75 -22.44 -4.98
C SER A 76 -28.58 -21.16 -4.89
N PRO A 77 -29.71 -21.06 -5.61
CA PRO A 77 -30.59 -19.90 -5.56
C PRO A 77 -31.25 -19.71 -4.18
N ASP A 78 -31.32 -20.77 -3.37
CA ASP A 78 -31.99 -20.76 -2.06
C ASP A 78 -31.10 -20.22 -0.92
N SER A 79 -29.81 -19.97 -1.18
CA SER A 79 -28.83 -19.61 -0.15
C SER A 79 -27.75 -18.67 -0.69
N LEU A 80 -28.04 -17.38 -0.64
CA LEU A 80 -27.20 -16.30 -1.16
C LEU A 80 -26.61 -15.49 0.01
N PHE A 81 -25.28 -15.37 0.05
CA PHE A 81 -24.57 -14.68 1.14
C PHE A 81 -24.05 -13.32 0.67
N TYR A 82 -24.03 -12.33 1.57
CA TYR A 82 -23.47 -11.01 1.28
C TYR A 82 -22.05 -11.14 0.75
N HIS A 83 -21.83 -10.64 -0.46
CA HIS A 83 -20.56 -10.72 -1.17
C HIS A 83 -19.88 -9.36 -1.25
N GLY A 84 -20.60 -8.34 -1.73
CA GLY A 84 -20.02 -7.02 -1.99
C GLY A 84 -21.07 -5.92 -2.09
N LYS A 85 -20.61 -4.71 -2.42
CA LYS A 85 -21.50 -3.58 -2.69
C LYS A 85 -20.89 -2.58 -3.67
N VAL A 86 -21.75 -1.81 -4.32
CA VAL A 86 -21.40 -0.62 -5.12
C VAL A 86 -22.05 0.59 -4.46
N ASP A 87 -21.23 1.56 -4.02
CA ASP A 87 -21.70 2.80 -3.40
C ASP A 87 -22.17 3.80 -4.48
N VAL A 88 -23.24 4.54 -4.19
CA VAL A 88 -23.86 5.51 -5.11
C VAL A 88 -23.99 6.86 -4.43
N ASN A 89 -23.56 7.91 -5.14
CA ASN A 89 -23.79 9.27 -4.67
C ASN A 89 -25.24 9.69 -4.96
N VAL A 90 -26.05 9.83 -3.92
CA VAL A 90 -27.46 10.21 -3.98
C VAL A 90 -27.73 11.48 -4.80
N LYS A 91 -26.79 12.43 -4.81
CA LYS A 91 -26.95 13.70 -5.53
C LYS A 91 -26.72 13.59 -7.02
N THR A 92 -25.80 12.73 -7.46
CA THR A 92 -25.48 12.59 -8.89
C THR A 92 -26.17 11.37 -9.51
N GLY A 93 -26.53 10.37 -8.70
CA GLY A 93 -26.95 9.06 -9.20
C GLY A 93 -25.79 8.32 -9.87
N VAL A 94 -26.14 7.39 -10.76
CA VAL A 94 -25.21 6.65 -11.61
C VAL A 94 -25.24 7.30 -13.00
N ALA A 95 -24.08 7.61 -13.56
CA ALA A 95 -23.99 8.36 -14.81
C ALA A 95 -24.21 7.50 -16.07
N GLY A 96 -24.00 6.18 -15.98
CA GLY A 96 -24.17 5.23 -17.08
C GLY A 96 -25.51 4.50 -17.02
N ASP A 97 -25.92 3.95 -18.17
CA ASP A 97 -27.15 3.15 -18.31
C ASP A 97 -27.02 1.72 -17.78
N VAL A 98 -25.80 1.28 -17.51
CA VAL A 98 -25.46 -0.04 -16.98
C VAL A 98 -24.49 0.11 -15.81
N MET A 99 -24.73 -0.65 -14.75
CA MET A 99 -23.85 -0.81 -13.61
C MET A 99 -23.12 -2.15 -13.72
N PHE A 100 -21.83 -2.17 -13.35
CA PHE A 100 -21.02 -3.38 -13.34
C PHE A 100 -20.49 -3.71 -11.94
N PHE A 101 -20.35 -5.00 -11.64
CA PHE A 101 -19.63 -5.50 -10.47
C PHE A 101 -18.82 -6.74 -10.86
N TYR A 102 -17.50 -6.71 -10.61
CA TYR A 102 -16.58 -7.79 -10.98
C TYR A 102 -16.28 -8.71 -9.79
N ASP A 103 -16.50 -10.00 -9.93
CA ASP A 103 -16.16 -11.07 -8.97
C ASP A 103 -15.06 -11.98 -9.54
N SER A 104 -13.88 -11.42 -9.82
CA SER A 104 -12.71 -12.13 -10.39
C SER A 104 -11.55 -12.37 -9.41
N GLY A 105 -11.59 -11.73 -8.24
CA GLY A 105 -10.50 -11.77 -7.26
C GLY A 105 -10.71 -12.77 -6.13
N TYR A 106 -9.65 -13.01 -5.35
CA TYR A 106 -9.76 -13.65 -4.04
C TYR A 106 -10.52 -12.74 -3.06
N ASN A 107 -11.82 -12.97 -2.96
CA ASN A 107 -12.75 -12.25 -2.09
C ASN A 107 -12.84 -12.89 -0.70
N ARG A 108 -13.19 -12.13 0.34
CA ARG A 108 -13.24 -12.69 1.71
C ARG A 108 -14.27 -13.83 1.80
N PHE A 109 -13.84 -14.98 2.32
CA PHE A 109 -14.71 -16.12 2.63
C PHE A 109 -15.22 -16.03 4.07
N VAL A 110 -14.29 -16.10 5.04
CA VAL A 110 -14.59 -16.03 6.47
C VAL A 110 -13.39 -15.46 7.25
N ASP A 111 -13.67 -14.65 8.26
CA ASP A 111 -12.66 -14.07 9.15
C ASP A 111 -13.20 -13.88 10.59
N ILE A 112 -12.41 -13.25 11.45
CA ILE A 112 -12.79 -12.99 12.84
C ILE A 112 -13.97 -11.99 13.00
N GLN A 113 -14.24 -11.19 11.97
CA GLN A 113 -15.34 -10.21 11.92
C GLN A 113 -16.65 -10.84 11.40
N SER A 114 -16.59 -12.03 10.80
CA SER A 114 -17.77 -12.79 10.40
C SER A 114 -18.72 -13.05 11.59
N PRO A 115 -20.05 -13.12 11.33
CA PRO A 115 -21.03 -13.35 12.38
C PRO A 115 -20.81 -14.70 13.06
N GLY A 116 -21.17 -14.81 14.35
CA GLY A 116 -20.96 -16.05 15.09
C GLY A 116 -21.86 -17.22 14.68
N LYS A 117 -23.02 -16.92 14.08
CA LYS A 117 -24.02 -17.89 13.59
C LYS A 117 -24.65 -17.34 12.31
N LEU A 118 -25.31 -18.21 11.55
CA LEU A 118 -26.06 -17.83 10.35
C LEU A 118 -27.13 -16.78 10.69
N LYS A 119 -27.22 -15.73 9.88
CA LYS A 119 -28.18 -14.63 10.04
C LYS A 119 -28.74 -14.22 8.68
N ARG A 120 -30.06 -14.11 8.58
CA ARG A 120 -30.75 -13.50 7.43
C ARG A 120 -30.37 -12.02 7.31
N GLU A 121 -30.45 -11.49 6.10
CA GLU A 121 -30.21 -10.08 5.86
C GLU A 121 -31.32 -9.21 6.46
N LYS A 122 -30.96 -7.99 6.88
CA LYS A 122 -31.88 -7.06 7.53
C LYS A 122 -33.03 -6.69 6.60
N GLN A 123 -34.25 -6.62 7.18
CA GLN A 123 -35.47 -6.15 6.51
C GLN A 123 -35.88 -6.99 5.28
N GLN A 124 -35.36 -8.21 5.16
CA GLN A 124 -35.86 -9.22 4.22
C GLN A 124 -36.90 -10.11 4.91
N SER A 125 -37.75 -10.76 4.13
CA SER A 125 -38.74 -11.71 4.66
C SER A 125 -38.09 -12.95 5.28
N ASP A 126 -38.81 -13.64 6.14
CA ASP A 126 -38.34 -14.88 6.77
C ASP A 126 -38.13 -16.04 5.77
N GLU A 127 -38.69 -15.92 4.57
CA GLU A 127 -38.56 -16.86 3.45
C GLU A 127 -37.47 -16.44 2.45
N SER A 128 -36.87 -15.26 2.59
CA SER A 128 -35.87 -14.75 1.65
C SER A 128 -34.63 -15.66 1.60
N PRO A 129 -34.06 -15.96 0.41
CA PRO A 129 -32.84 -16.76 0.30
C PRO A 129 -31.57 -16.00 0.73
N ILE A 130 -31.70 -14.78 1.25
CA ILE A 130 -30.61 -13.83 1.42
C ILE A 130 -30.12 -13.78 2.86
N PHE A 131 -28.84 -14.06 3.02
CA PHE A 131 -28.12 -14.07 4.28
C PHE A 131 -27.05 -12.99 4.31
N GLY A 132 -26.64 -12.62 5.53
CA GLY A 132 -25.44 -11.82 5.73
C GLY A 132 -24.18 -12.57 5.29
N ARG A 133 -23.01 -12.16 5.82
CA ARG A 133 -21.76 -12.89 5.56
C ARG A 133 -21.82 -14.31 6.13
N LEU A 134 -21.07 -15.22 5.50
CA LEU A 134 -20.85 -16.57 6.03
C LEU A 134 -20.36 -16.52 7.49
N PRO A 135 -20.91 -17.36 8.37
CA PRO A 135 -20.60 -17.30 9.79
C PRO A 135 -19.25 -17.95 10.12
N ARG A 136 -18.73 -17.65 11.30
CA ARG A 136 -17.58 -18.35 11.90
C ARG A 136 -17.91 -19.78 12.35
N ASP A 137 -19.17 -20.15 12.27
CA ASP A 137 -19.65 -21.49 12.56
C ASP A 137 -19.18 -22.46 11.47
N ILE A 138 -18.31 -23.38 11.86
CA ILE A 138 -17.62 -24.26 10.91
C ILE A 138 -18.55 -25.35 10.34
N GLU A 139 -19.64 -25.67 11.02
CA GLU A 139 -20.64 -26.61 10.51
C GLU A 139 -21.39 -26.04 9.30
N VAL A 140 -21.52 -24.72 9.23
CA VAL A 140 -22.12 -24.02 8.08
C VAL A 140 -21.07 -23.70 7.01
N THR A 141 -19.91 -23.22 7.44
CA THR A 141 -18.87 -22.70 6.52
C THR A 141 -17.96 -23.81 5.97
N GLY A 142 -17.72 -24.88 6.72
CA GLY A 142 -16.87 -26.01 6.31
C GLY A 142 -17.36 -26.70 5.03
N PRO A 143 -18.65 -27.09 4.92
CA PRO A 143 -19.19 -27.70 3.69
C PRO A 143 -19.06 -26.80 2.45
N GLN A 144 -19.03 -25.48 2.64
CA GLN A 144 -18.88 -24.52 1.55
C GLN A 144 -17.46 -24.49 0.98
N LEU A 145 -16.47 -25.11 1.63
CA LEU A 145 -15.07 -25.07 1.18
C LEU A 145 -14.89 -25.67 -0.21
N ALA A 146 -15.54 -26.81 -0.48
CA ALA A 146 -15.42 -27.54 -1.76
C ALA A 146 -15.90 -26.75 -2.98
N ASN A 147 -16.69 -25.70 -2.76
CA ASN A 147 -17.33 -24.92 -3.82
C ASN A 147 -16.47 -23.79 -4.38
N TYR A 148 -15.30 -23.52 -3.80
CA TYR A 148 -14.47 -22.37 -4.15
C TYR A 148 -12.98 -22.76 -4.20
N ARG A 149 -12.19 -22.02 -4.99
CA ARG A 149 -10.72 -22.03 -4.83
C ARG A 149 -10.40 -21.20 -3.59
N LEU A 150 -9.73 -21.78 -2.59
CA LEU A 150 -9.57 -21.13 -1.28
C LEU A 150 -8.12 -20.89 -0.92
N LEU A 151 -7.85 -19.67 -0.45
CA LEU A 151 -6.53 -19.21 -0.04
C LEU A 151 -6.58 -18.75 1.43
N GLY A 152 -5.90 -19.49 2.29
CA GLY A 152 -5.62 -19.13 3.67
C GLY A 152 -4.41 -18.21 3.75
N VAL A 153 -4.61 -17.01 4.29
CA VAL A 153 -3.54 -16.04 4.56
C VAL A 153 -3.14 -16.19 6.02
N ILE A 154 -1.98 -16.81 6.28
CA ILE A 154 -1.56 -17.23 7.63
C ILE A 154 -0.27 -16.49 8.00
N PRO A 155 -0.22 -15.72 9.10
CA PRO A 155 1.05 -15.22 9.62
C PRO A 155 2.07 -16.36 9.79
N GLU A 156 3.31 -16.19 9.32
CA GLU A 156 4.32 -17.27 9.22
C GLU A 156 4.49 -18.00 10.56
N LYS A 157 4.59 -17.24 11.65
CA LYS A 157 4.72 -17.77 13.01
C LYS A 157 3.52 -18.59 13.47
N ASN A 158 2.32 -18.27 13.00
CA ASN A 158 1.13 -19.06 13.31
C ASN A 158 1.15 -20.39 12.56
N PHE A 159 1.54 -20.39 11.28
CA PHE A 159 1.69 -21.61 10.50
C PHE A 159 2.74 -22.54 11.15
N LEU A 160 3.93 -22.02 11.46
CA LEU A 160 5.03 -22.79 12.03
C LEU A 160 4.76 -23.28 13.46
N TYR A 161 4.15 -22.45 14.32
CA TYR A 161 4.14 -22.71 15.78
C TYR A 161 2.74 -22.80 16.43
N LYS A 162 1.65 -22.58 15.68
CA LYS A 162 0.27 -22.56 16.22
C LYS A 162 -0.69 -23.52 15.51
N ASN A 163 -0.14 -24.53 14.82
CA ASN A 163 -0.89 -25.61 14.18
C ASN A 163 -1.12 -26.81 15.14
N THR A 164 -1.95 -27.74 14.71
CA THR A 164 -2.20 -29.04 15.35
C THR A 164 -2.18 -30.12 14.28
N LYS A 165 -1.41 -31.20 14.46
CA LYS A 165 -1.38 -32.32 13.52
C LYS A 165 -2.77 -32.97 13.49
N VAL A 166 -3.32 -33.16 12.29
CA VAL A 166 -4.59 -33.86 12.06
C VAL A 166 -4.34 -34.92 11.00
N GLU A 167 -4.75 -36.15 11.27
CA GLU A 167 -4.64 -37.27 10.34
C GLU A 167 -6.06 -37.63 9.89
N ILE A 168 -6.25 -37.77 8.58
CA ILE A 168 -7.50 -38.20 7.98
C ILE A 168 -7.22 -39.46 7.19
N THR A 169 -7.75 -40.58 7.64
CA THR A 169 -7.65 -41.87 6.95
C THR A 169 -8.78 -41.97 5.92
N GLY A 170 -8.43 -42.03 4.64
CA GLY A 170 -9.31 -42.38 3.54
C GLY A 170 -9.37 -43.90 3.35
N ASP A 171 -9.96 -44.33 2.22
CA ASP A 171 -10.14 -45.76 1.91
C ASP A 171 -8.80 -46.48 1.62
N GLU A 172 -7.77 -45.74 1.18
CA GLU A 172 -6.47 -46.30 0.77
C GLU A 172 -5.28 -45.75 1.57
N GLU A 173 -5.31 -44.47 1.97
CA GLU A 173 -4.17 -43.80 2.62
C GLU A 173 -4.57 -42.87 3.78
N THR A 174 -3.62 -42.63 4.71
CA THR A 174 -3.76 -41.65 5.79
C THR A 174 -3.04 -40.37 5.45
N GLU A 175 -3.79 -39.30 5.19
CA GLU A 175 -3.24 -37.98 4.88
C GLU A 175 -3.03 -37.14 6.14
N VAL A 176 -1.90 -36.44 6.20
CA VAL A 176 -1.53 -35.56 7.32
C VAL A 176 -1.72 -34.08 6.98
N TYR A 177 -2.42 -33.37 7.86
CA TYR A 177 -2.73 -31.95 7.75
C TYR A 177 -2.22 -31.13 8.95
N ALA A 178 -1.95 -29.86 8.69
CA ALA A 178 -1.80 -28.84 9.73
C ALA A 178 -3.15 -28.16 9.98
N GLY A 179 -3.77 -28.46 11.13
CA GLY A 179 -5.02 -27.86 11.56
C GLY A 179 -4.82 -26.51 12.26
N LEU A 180 -5.54 -25.48 11.82
CA LEU A 180 -5.47 -24.11 12.34
C LEU A 180 -6.86 -23.58 12.71
N LYS A 181 -6.94 -22.84 13.83
CA LYS A 181 -8.16 -22.11 14.20
C LYS A 181 -8.31 -20.87 13.34
N LEU A 182 -9.55 -20.45 13.05
CA LEU A 182 -9.83 -19.25 12.25
C LEU A 182 -9.05 -18.00 12.68
N ARG A 183 -8.91 -17.78 14.00
CA ARG A 183 -8.16 -16.64 14.56
C ARG A 183 -6.65 -16.66 14.26
N HIS A 184 -6.11 -17.79 13.80
CA HIS A 184 -4.71 -17.91 13.41
C HIS A 184 -4.49 -17.51 11.95
N PHE A 185 -5.56 -17.35 11.16
CA PHE A 185 -5.54 -16.75 9.83
C PHE A 185 -5.75 -15.23 9.96
N SER A 186 -5.11 -14.47 9.07
CA SER A 186 -5.50 -13.08 8.82
C SER A 186 -6.85 -13.01 8.09
N GLY A 187 -7.14 -14.03 7.29
CA GLY A 187 -8.42 -14.26 6.64
C GLY A 187 -8.33 -15.48 5.73
N ILE A 188 -9.47 -16.11 5.46
CA ILE A 188 -9.61 -17.10 4.39
C ILE A 188 -10.34 -16.40 3.24
N TYR A 189 -9.78 -16.52 2.04
CA TYR A 189 -10.31 -15.89 0.83
C TYR A 189 -10.72 -16.95 -0.17
N LYS A 190 -11.72 -16.63 -0.99
CA LYS A 190 -12.30 -17.50 -2.01
C LYS A 190 -12.26 -16.83 -3.37
N LYS A 191 -12.00 -17.63 -4.39
CA LYS A 191 -12.18 -17.33 -5.81
C LYS A 191 -13.14 -18.36 -6.41
N LEU A 192 -13.77 -18.03 -7.54
CA LEU A 192 -14.67 -18.96 -8.22
C LEU A 192 -13.87 -20.15 -8.78
N ARG A 193 -14.58 -21.22 -9.17
CA ARG A 193 -14.04 -22.38 -9.87
C ARG A 193 -14.66 -22.39 -11.26
N ALA A 194 -13.85 -22.64 -12.28
CA ALA A 194 -14.30 -22.91 -13.63
C ALA A 194 -15.39 -24.00 -13.66
N ASP A 195 -16.32 -23.87 -14.61
CA ASP A 195 -17.41 -24.81 -14.93
C ASP A 195 -18.40 -25.06 -13.79
N LYS A 196 -18.42 -24.18 -12.79
CA LYS A 196 -19.34 -24.27 -11.66
C LYS A 196 -20.33 -23.12 -11.65
N GLU A 197 -21.61 -23.45 -11.58
CA GLU A 197 -22.68 -22.45 -11.47
C GLU A 197 -22.61 -21.68 -10.14
N TYR A 198 -22.73 -20.36 -10.23
CA TYR A 198 -22.91 -19.46 -9.10
C TYR A 198 -24.13 -18.58 -9.29
N TYR A 199 -24.88 -18.38 -8.21
CA TYR A 199 -26.15 -17.65 -8.22
C TYR A 199 -25.95 -16.29 -7.57
N TYR A 200 -26.51 -15.24 -8.18
CA TYR A 200 -26.36 -13.86 -7.75
C TYR A 200 -27.68 -13.12 -7.67
N THR A 201 -27.77 -12.19 -6.73
CA THR A 201 -28.85 -11.21 -6.66
C THR A 201 -28.33 -9.86 -6.16
N VAL A 202 -29.08 -8.81 -6.45
CA VAL A 202 -28.78 -7.44 -6.06
C VAL A 202 -29.96 -6.85 -5.27
N ILE A 203 -29.65 -6.17 -4.16
CA ILE A 203 -30.59 -5.36 -3.38
C ILE A 203 -30.15 -3.90 -3.43
N ALA A 204 -31.10 -2.99 -3.69
CA ALA A 204 -30.88 -1.56 -3.54
C ALA A 204 -31.12 -1.09 -2.09
N VAL A 205 -30.28 -0.19 -1.59
CA VAL A 205 -30.41 0.42 -0.26
C VAL A 205 -30.64 1.92 -0.41
N THR A 206 -31.72 2.44 0.17
CA THR A 206 -32.05 3.87 0.10
C THR A 206 -31.27 4.71 1.12
N GLU A 207 -31.24 6.03 0.93
CA GLU A 207 -30.61 6.99 1.86
C GLU A 207 -31.14 6.87 3.31
N SER A 208 -32.40 6.47 3.48
CA SER A 208 -32.99 6.17 4.79
C SER A 208 -32.57 4.80 5.37
N ARG A 209 -31.59 4.13 4.76
CA ARG A 209 -31.13 2.76 5.08
C ARG A 209 -32.25 1.71 5.11
N ARG A 210 -33.18 1.80 4.15
CA ARG A 210 -34.14 0.72 3.90
C ARG A 210 -33.58 -0.22 2.84
N TYR A 211 -33.61 -1.51 3.12
CA TYR A 211 -33.20 -2.57 2.21
C TYR A 211 -34.41 -2.97 1.38
N MET A 212 -34.31 -2.79 0.07
CA MET A 212 -35.42 -3.06 -0.84
C MET A 212 -35.52 -4.56 -1.15
N PRO A 213 -36.62 -5.03 -1.76
CA PRO A 213 -36.69 -6.39 -2.27
C PRO A 213 -35.55 -6.69 -3.23
N TYR A 214 -35.16 -7.95 -3.28
CA TYR A 214 -34.09 -8.45 -4.14
C TYR A 214 -34.59 -8.68 -5.57
N ALA A 215 -33.67 -8.64 -6.54
CA ALA A 215 -33.95 -9.08 -7.89
C ALA A 215 -33.93 -10.61 -7.98
N GLU A 216 -34.73 -11.20 -8.86
CA GLU A 216 -34.71 -12.65 -9.08
C GLU A 216 -33.26 -13.16 -9.29
N PRO A 217 -32.84 -14.22 -8.57
CA PRO A 217 -31.47 -14.71 -8.68
C PRO A 217 -31.14 -15.12 -10.11
N VAL A 218 -29.98 -14.67 -10.61
CA VAL A 218 -29.43 -15.07 -11.90
C VAL A 218 -28.25 -16.01 -11.70
N VAL A 219 -28.00 -16.87 -12.67
CA VAL A 219 -26.86 -17.79 -12.67
C VAL A 219 -25.78 -17.27 -13.62
N GLY A 220 -24.53 -17.46 -13.23
CA GLY A 220 -23.37 -17.33 -14.12
C GLY A 220 -22.43 -18.50 -13.89
N THR A 221 -21.76 -18.92 -14.95
CA THR A 221 -20.78 -20.01 -14.94
C THR A 221 -19.48 -19.43 -15.47
N PRO A 222 -18.41 -19.34 -14.65
CA PRO A 222 -17.13 -18.86 -15.12
C PRO A 222 -16.46 -19.95 -15.94
N ILE A 223 -15.84 -19.58 -17.06
CA ILE A 223 -15.24 -20.50 -18.02
C ILE A 223 -13.76 -20.17 -18.14
N ASP A 224 -12.91 -21.19 -18.14
CA ASP A 224 -11.48 -21.02 -18.37
C ASP A 224 -11.25 -20.62 -19.83
N ASN A 225 -10.55 -19.51 -20.07
CA ASN A 225 -10.34 -18.98 -21.41
C ASN A 225 -8.85 -18.71 -21.66
N SER A 226 -8.46 -18.71 -22.93
CA SER A 226 -7.10 -18.32 -23.30
C SER A 226 -6.70 -16.92 -22.84
N PRO A 227 -5.41 -16.69 -22.50
CA PRO A 227 -4.94 -15.39 -22.04
C PRO A 227 -5.18 -14.24 -23.01
N GLU A 228 -5.20 -13.01 -22.49
CA GLU A 228 -5.35 -11.81 -23.32
C GLU A 228 -4.28 -11.75 -24.43
N LYS A 229 -4.72 -11.48 -25.66
CA LYS A 229 -3.82 -11.27 -26.79
C LYS A 229 -2.94 -10.03 -26.62
N ILE A 230 -1.63 -10.22 -26.64
CA ILE A 230 -0.67 -9.10 -26.72
C ILE A 230 -0.74 -8.43 -28.09
N GLN A 231 -1.01 -7.12 -28.10
CA GLN A 231 -1.18 -6.37 -29.34
C GLN A 231 0.13 -6.01 -30.06
N GLN A 232 1.27 -5.96 -29.35
CA GLN A 232 2.51 -5.45 -29.93
C GLN A 232 3.73 -6.29 -29.52
N LEU A 233 4.43 -6.78 -30.53
CA LEU A 233 5.76 -7.38 -30.49
C LEU A 233 6.67 -6.59 -31.44
N TYR A 234 7.87 -6.26 -30.97
CA TYR A 234 8.95 -5.68 -31.76
C TYR A 234 10.05 -6.74 -31.94
N SER A 235 10.62 -6.82 -33.14
CA SER A 235 11.64 -7.80 -33.49
C SER A 235 12.75 -7.14 -34.29
N VAL A 236 13.99 -7.29 -33.82
CA VAL A 236 15.17 -6.68 -34.42
C VAL A 236 16.21 -7.76 -34.67
N TYR A 237 16.82 -7.75 -35.86
CA TYR A 237 17.98 -8.56 -36.20
C TYR A 237 19.24 -7.69 -36.20
N ILE A 238 20.21 -8.08 -35.37
CA ILE A 238 21.53 -7.45 -35.24
C ILE A 238 22.49 -8.22 -36.15
N GLU A 239 22.76 -7.68 -37.33
CA GLU A 239 23.47 -8.39 -38.41
C GLU A 239 24.91 -8.75 -38.02
N ASP A 240 25.64 -7.82 -37.41
CA ASP A 240 27.05 -7.97 -37.05
C ASP A 240 27.29 -8.88 -35.83
N GLU A 241 26.27 -9.09 -34.99
CA GLU A 241 26.31 -10.02 -33.85
C GLU A 241 25.61 -11.35 -34.14
N THR A 242 24.94 -11.49 -35.30
CA THR A 242 24.07 -12.64 -35.61
C THR A 242 23.04 -12.93 -34.51
N ARG A 243 22.37 -11.88 -34.02
CA ARG A 243 21.48 -11.92 -32.84
C ARG A 243 20.08 -11.42 -33.16
N LEU A 244 19.06 -12.07 -32.60
CA LEU A 244 17.67 -11.62 -32.64
C LEU A 244 17.30 -11.00 -31.29
N GLN A 245 16.66 -9.84 -31.30
CA GLN A 245 16.12 -9.17 -30.11
C GLN A 245 14.62 -9.00 -30.23
N PHE A 246 13.93 -9.28 -29.13
CA PHE A 246 12.48 -9.23 -29.03
C PHE A 246 12.06 -8.41 -27.81
N GLU A 247 11.07 -7.54 -27.98
CA GLU A 247 10.44 -6.80 -26.91
C GLU A 247 8.95 -6.69 -27.15
N TRP A 248 8.14 -6.92 -26.13
CA TRP A 248 6.68 -6.88 -26.24
C TRP A 248 6.04 -6.05 -25.15
N VAL A 249 4.81 -5.62 -25.41
CA VAL A 249 3.97 -4.96 -24.42
C VAL A 249 3.49 -5.99 -23.41
N ARG A 250 3.54 -5.64 -22.12
CA ARG A 250 3.13 -6.51 -21.02
C ARG A 250 1.61 -6.68 -21.02
N SER A 251 1.13 -7.90 -20.77
CA SER A 251 -0.28 -8.17 -20.52
C SER A 251 -0.80 -7.39 -19.31
N LEU A 252 -2.07 -6.98 -19.34
CA LEU A 252 -2.73 -6.34 -18.22
C LEU A 252 -3.04 -7.34 -17.09
N PHE A 253 -3.16 -8.63 -17.43
CA PHE A 253 -3.53 -9.71 -16.52
C PHE A 253 -2.50 -10.84 -16.57
N THR A 254 -1.64 -10.91 -15.55
CA THR A 254 -0.61 -11.97 -15.45
C THR A 254 -1.00 -13.12 -14.53
N SER A 255 -2.24 -13.13 -14.00
CA SER A 255 -2.66 -14.10 -12.98
C SER A 255 -2.85 -15.51 -13.48
N ASP A 256 -3.00 -15.64 -14.78
CA ASP A 256 -3.27 -16.90 -15.46
C ASP A 256 -2.23 -17.23 -16.52
N GLN A 257 -1.01 -16.70 -16.37
CA GLN A 257 0.09 -17.03 -17.27
C GLN A 257 0.96 -18.11 -16.63
N THR A 258 1.46 -19.00 -17.47
CA THR A 258 2.40 -20.07 -17.14
C THR A 258 3.67 -19.92 -17.93
N ASN A 259 3.57 -19.73 -19.25
CA ASN A 259 4.74 -19.63 -20.13
C ASN A 259 4.65 -18.45 -21.09
N HIS A 260 5.80 -17.85 -21.35
CA HIS A 260 6.04 -16.94 -22.45
C HIS A 260 6.87 -17.66 -23.50
N SER A 261 6.40 -17.68 -24.75
CA SER A 261 7.11 -18.32 -25.85
C SER A 261 7.27 -17.36 -27.03
N LEU A 262 8.32 -17.58 -27.83
CA LEU A 262 8.53 -16.90 -29.10
C LEU A 262 8.69 -17.94 -30.19
N TYR A 263 8.05 -17.67 -31.33
CA TYR A 263 8.11 -18.53 -32.50
C TYR A 263 8.53 -17.75 -33.75
N LEU A 264 9.19 -18.46 -34.66
CA LEU A 264 9.39 -18.03 -36.04
C LEU A 264 8.39 -18.74 -36.95
N VAL A 265 7.73 -17.96 -37.80
CA VAL A 265 6.84 -18.48 -38.84
C VAL A 265 7.47 -18.17 -40.19
N ASN A 266 7.67 -19.19 -41.03
CA ASN A 266 8.08 -18.95 -42.40
C ASN A 266 6.95 -18.23 -43.13
N LYS A 267 7.26 -17.16 -43.89
CA LYS A 267 6.24 -16.38 -44.62
C LYS A 267 5.37 -17.23 -45.56
N LYS A 268 5.87 -18.39 -46.03
CA LYS A 268 5.13 -19.33 -46.88
C LYS A 268 4.05 -20.12 -46.13
N ASP A 269 4.17 -20.27 -44.81
CA ASP A 269 3.27 -21.05 -43.97
C ASP A 269 2.31 -20.17 -43.14
N LEU A 270 2.29 -18.85 -43.40
CA LEU A 270 1.43 -17.91 -42.67
C LEU A 270 -0.06 -18.25 -42.75
N ASP A 271 -0.54 -18.67 -43.92
CA ASP A 271 -1.94 -19.08 -44.07
C ASP A 271 -2.27 -20.31 -43.22
N LYS A 272 -1.34 -21.28 -43.12
CA LYS A 272 -1.50 -22.45 -42.24
C LYS A 272 -1.47 -22.05 -40.78
N PHE A 273 -0.59 -21.12 -40.40
CA PHE A 273 -0.47 -20.63 -39.03
C PHE A 273 -1.74 -19.89 -38.59
N ASN A 274 -2.28 -19.01 -39.44
CA ASN A 274 -3.54 -18.33 -39.15
C ASN A 274 -4.69 -19.33 -39.01
N ASN A 275 -4.77 -20.35 -39.89
CA ASN A 275 -5.79 -21.40 -39.75
C ASN A 275 -5.62 -22.21 -38.45
N TYR A 276 -4.39 -22.50 -38.03
CA TYR A 276 -4.10 -23.17 -36.76
C TYR A 276 -4.62 -22.36 -35.56
N ILE A 277 -4.39 -21.04 -35.53
CA ILE A 277 -4.92 -20.16 -34.48
C ILE A 277 -6.45 -20.19 -34.44
N GLU A 278 -7.11 -20.14 -35.60
CA GLU A 278 -8.58 -20.20 -35.68
C GLU A 278 -9.12 -21.57 -35.20
N GLU A 279 -8.45 -22.68 -35.54
CA GLU A 279 -8.81 -24.02 -35.04
C GLU A 279 -8.64 -24.12 -33.52
N GLN A 280 -7.56 -23.56 -32.95
CA GLN A 280 -7.38 -23.49 -31.49
C GLN A 280 -8.51 -22.70 -30.84
N LYS A 281 -8.86 -21.54 -31.39
CA LYS A 281 -9.95 -20.73 -30.82
C LYS A 281 -11.31 -21.42 -30.94
N GLN A 282 -11.51 -22.22 -31.98
CA GLN A 282 -12.72 -23.02 -32.13
C GLN A 282 -12.77 -24.18 -31.13
N ALA A 283 -11.63 -24.83 -30.83
CA ALA A 283 -11.52 -25.87 -29.81
C ALA A 283 -11.80 -25.34 -28.39
N GLU A 284 -11.47 -24.08 -28.11
CA GLU A 284 -11.83 -23.40 -26.85
C GLU A 284 -13.35 -23.19 -26.71
N ILE A 285 -14.05 -22.92 -27.81
CA ILE A 285 -15.49 -22.64 -27.82
C ILE A 285 -16.31 -23.94 -27.82
N ASP A 286 -15.82 -24.96 -28.53
CA ASP A 286 -16.48 -26.25 -28.70
C ASP A 286 -15.55 -27.38 -28.25
N SER A 287 -15.82 -27.93 -27.07
CA SER A 287 -15.05 -29.03 -26.48
C SER A 287 -15.09 -30.32 -27.31
N GLU A 288 -16.00 -30.46 -28.28
CA GLU A 288 -16.05 -31.60 -29.20
C GLU A 288 -15.21 -31.38 -30.48
N PHE A 289 -14.66 -30.18 -30.68
CA PHE A 289 -13.84 -29.85 -31.84
C PHE A 289 -12.39 -30.31 -31.65
N GLU A 290 -11.92 -31.20 -32.52
CA GLU A 290 -10.52 -31.64 -32.55
C GLU A 290 -9.72 -30.81 -33.57
N THR A 291 -8.60 -30.23 -33.12
CA THR A 291 -7.67 -29.52 -34.01
C THR A 291 -7.03 -30.50 -35.01
N THR A 292 -6.99 -30.14 -36.28
CA THR A 292 -6.46 -30.99 -37.36
C THR A 292 -5.09 -30.56 -37.88
N LEU A 293 -4.70 -29.31 -37.59
CA LEU A 293 -3.42 -28.73 -37.97
C LEU A 293 -2.42 -28.77 -36.81
N GLU A 294 -1.21 -29.26 -37.07
CA GLU A 294 -0.07 -29.05 -36.18
C GLU A 294 0.43 -27.61 -36.29
N ASN A 295 0.98 -27.05 -35.19
CA ASN A 295 1.54 -25.71 -35.18
C ASN A 295 2.69 -25.59 -36.20
N PRO A 296 2.56 -24.83 -37.29
CA PRO A 296 3.60 -24.71 -38.31
C PRO A 296 4.74 -23.75 -37.89
N ALA A 297 4.63 -23.10 -36.72
CA ALA A 297 5.63 -22.18 -36.20
C ALA A 297 6.75 -22.92 -35.45
N GLN A 298 7.98 -22.44 -35.58
CA GLN A 298 9.15 -23.01 -34.91
C GLN A 298 9.39 -22.30 -33.58
N LEU A 299 9.32 -23.02 -32.46
CA LEU A 299 9.62 -22.48 -31.12
C LEU A 299 11.11 -22.11 -31.03
N ILE A 300 11.43 -20.86 -30.70
CA ILE A 300 12.82 -20.37 -30.60
C ILE A 300 13.21 -19.92 -29.18
N PHE A 301 12.22 -19.69 -28.31
CA PHE A 301 12.45 -19.35 -26.91
C PHE A 301 11.20 -19.70 -26.10
N GLN A 302 11.41 -20.18 -24.88
CA GLN A 302 10.35 -20.39 -23.88
C GLN A 302 10.87 -20.00 -22.50
N ARG A 303 9.97 -19.55 -21.63
CA ARG A 303 10.27 -19.29 -20.21
C ARG A 303 9.02 -19.40 -19.36
N TYR A 304 9.16 -20.01 -18.17
CA TYR A 304 8.15 -19.96 -17.12
C TYR A 304 7.90 -18.54 -16.56
N CYS A 305 6.65 -18.21 -16.32
CA CYS A 305 6.21 -16.93 -15.77
C CYS A 305 4.97 -17.11 -14.87
N GLY A 306 5.18 -17.36 -13.59
CA GLY A 306 4.11 -17.51 -12.61
C GLY A 306 3.63 -16.19 -12.00
N TYR A 307 2.32 -16.08 -11.81
CA TYR A 307 1.73 -15.10 -10.88
C TYR A 307 2.31 -15.27 -9.46
N PRO A 308 2.60 -14.19 -8.70
CA PRO A 308 2.19 -12.79 -8.88
C PRO A 308 3.24 -11.85 -9.45
N TYR A 309 4.27 -12.38 -10.11
CA TYR A 309 5.40 -11.56 -10.50
C TYR A 309 5.23 -11.00 -11.91
N THR A 310 5.76 -9.80 -12.13
CA THR A 310 5.81 -9.21 -13.47
C THR A 310 7.13 -9.67 -14.12
N PRO A 311 7.11 -10.53 -15.14
CA PRO A 311 8.32 -11.18 -15.65
C PRO A 311 9.13 -10.25 -16.58
N ASP A 312 10.24 -10.68 -17.18
CA ASP A 312 10.93 -9.87 -18.20
C ASP A 312 10.09 -9.77 -19.49
N ASN A 313 10.11 -8.62 -20.15
CA ASN A 313 9.44 -8.40 -21.45
C ASN A 313 10.43 -8.25 -22.62
N THR A 314 11.70 -8.60 -22.39
CA THR A 314 12.78 -8.58 -23.37
C THR A 314 13.49 -9.94 -23.45
N VAL A 315 13.89 -10.33 -24.66
CA VAL A 315 14.64 -11.57 -24.93
C VAL A 315 15.62 -11.33 -26.07
N ALA A 316 16.85 -11.79 -25.90
CA ALA A 316 17.85 -11.89 -26.96
C ALA A 316 18.19 -13.35 -27.23
N VAL A 317 18.32 -13.73 -28.50
CA VAL A 317 18.63 -15.10 -28.95
C VAL A 317 19.75 -15.03 -29.99
N ASP A 318 20.83 -15.77 -29.77
CA ASP A 318 21.99 -15.81 -30.67
C ASP A 318 21.85 -16.93 -31.73
N ILE A 319 22.33 -16.67 -32.94
CA ILE A 319 22.37 -17.64 -34.04
C ILE A 319 23.81 -18.14 -34.19
N VAL A 320 24.08 -19.38 -33.78
CA VAL A 320 25.41 -19.99 -33.83
C VAL A 320 25.43 -21.08 -34.90
N GLY A 321 26.25 -20.91 -35.94
CA GLY A 321 26.35 -21.89 -37.03
C GLY A 321 25.07 -22.08 -37.85
N GLY A 322 24.22 -21.04 -37.92
CA GLY A 322 22.91 -21.10 -38.60
C GLY A 322 21.79 -21.71 -37.77
N LYS A 323 22.05 -22.00 -36.49
CA LYS A 323 21.08 -22.56 -35.55
C LYS A 323 20.83 -21.62 -34.40
N ILE A 324 19.58 -21.51 -34.00
CA ILE A 324 19.20 -20.99 -32.69
C ILE A 324 19.33 -22.15 -31.70
N ILE A 325 20.19 -21.97 -30.69
CA ILE A 325 20.49 -23.00 -29.69
C ILE A 325 20.08 -22.47 -28.30
N SER A 326 19.29 -23.24 -27.57
CA SER A 326 19.04 -23.03 -26.14
C SER A 326 19.26 -24.33 -25.36
N GLU A 327 20.34 -24.39 -24.57
CA GLU A 327 20.67 -25.56 -23.74
C GLU A 327 19.58 -25.90 -22.70
N LYS A 328 18.86 -24.90 -22.19
CA LYS A 328 17.87 -25.07 -21.11
C LYS A 328 16.52 -25.66 -21.56
N HIS A 329 16.18 -25.60 -22.83
CA HIS A 329 14.84 -25.95 -23.35
C HIS A 329 14.88 -26.89 -24.56
N GLU A 330 16.03 -27.54 -24.81
CA GLU A 330 16.22 -28.45 -25.96
C GLU A 330 15.83 -27.84 -27.32
N ILE A 331 15.96 -26.52 -27.48
CA ILE A 331 15.63 -25.82 -28.73
C ILE A 331 16.85 -25.86 -29.65
N ASP A 332 16.70 -26.53 -30.80
CA ASP A 332 17.65 -26.54 -31.91
C ASP A 332 16.88 -26.27 -33.22
N VAL A 333 16.87 -24.99 -33.64
CA VAL A 333 16.13 -24.55 -34.83
C VAL A 333 17.11 -24.05 -35.89
N GLU A 334 17.11 -24.70 -37.05
CA GLU A 334 17.83 -24.20 -38.23
C GLU A 334 17.10 -23.00 -38.84
N VAL A 335 17.83 -21.89 -38.98
CA VAL A 335 17.29 -20.64 -39.52
C VAL A 335 18.02 -20.29 -40.82
N GLY A 336 17.24 -20.11 -41.88
CA GLY A 336 17.74 -19.63 -43.18
C GLY A 336 17.94 -18.11 -43.20
N ASN A 337 17.59 -17.45 -44.30
CA ASN A 337 17.57 -15.98 -44.33
C ASN A 337 16.47 -15.48 -43.40
N ILE A 338 16.81 -14.65 -42.41
CA ILE A 338 15.84 -14.14 -41.42
C ILE A 338 14.70 -13.36 -42.08
N GLU A 339 14.94 -12.75 -43.24
CA GLU A 339 13.91 -12.05 -44.01
C GLU A 339 12.79 -12.96 -44.53
N ASP A 340 13.00 -14.28 -44.58
CA ASP A 340 11.97 -15.26 -44.96
C ASP A 340 10.99 -15.56 -43.81
N TYR A 341 11.27 -15.06 -42.61
CA TYR A 341 10.51 -15.33 -41.40
C TYR A 341 9.83 -14.07 -40.86
N VAL A 342 8.83 -14.30 -40.02
CA VAL A 342 8.23 -13.32 -39.13
C VAL A 342 8.19 -13.92 -37.72
N ALA A 343 8.11 -13.07 -36.71
CA ALA A 343 8.06 -13.51 -35.32
C ALA A 343 6.65 -13.34 -34.73
N VAL A 344 6.29 -14.25 -33.83
CA VAL A 344 5.08 -14.16 -33.02
C VAL A 344 5.43 -14.52 -31.58
N PHE A 345 4.84 -13.79 -30.65
CA PHE A 345 4.95 -14.04 -29.22
C PHE A 345 3.70 -14.74 -28.74
N SER A 346 3.81 -15.67 -27.80
CA SER A 346 2.64 -16.30 -27.20
C SER A 346 2.63 -16.24 -25.67
N LEU A 347 1.41 -16.24 -25.15
CA LEU A 347 1.10 -16.43 -23.74
C LEU A 347 0.35 -17.75 -23.59
N GLN A 348 0.87 -18.63 -22.74
CA GLN A 348 0.19 -19.88 -22.37
C GLN A 348 -0.24 -19.84 -20.90
N ASP A 349 -1.45 -20.32 -20.61
CA ASP A 349 -1.97 -20.45 -19.25
C ASP A 349 -1.68 -21.80 -18.59
N ARG A 350 -2.32 -22.09 -17.45
CA ARG A 350 -2.17 -23.36 -16.71
C ARG A 350 -3.06 -24.48 -17.22
N ALA A 351 -4.13 -24.16 -17.92
CA ALA A 351 -5.01 -25.11 -18.58
C ALA A 351 -4.42 -25.62 -19.91
N GLY A 352 -3.41 -24.92 -20.42
CA GLY A 352 -2.70 -25.21 -21.66
C GLY A 352 -3.18 -24.38 -22.85
N TYR A 353 -4.13 -23.46 -22.67
CA TYR A 353 -4.54 -22.57 -23.76
C TYR A 353 -3.43 -21.56 -24.06
N GLU A 354 -3.34 -21.17 -25.32
CA GLU A 354 -2.26 -20.34 -25.83
C GLU A 354 -2.84 -19.25 -26.73
N THR A 355 -2.35 -18.02 -26.57
CA THR A 355 -2.72 -16.89 -27.43
C THR A 355 -1.49 -16.24 -28.03
N PHE A 356 -1.56 -15.96 -29.33
CA PHE A 356 -0.48 -15.38 -30.11
C PHE A 356 -0.66 -13.88 -30.34
N SER A 357 0.44 -13.14 -30.29
CA SER A 357 0.49 -11.72 -30.60
C SER A 357 0.20 -11.44 -32.08
N ASP A 358 0.05 -10.16 -32.41
CA ASP A 358 0.18 -9.76 -33.81
C ASP A 358 1.58 -10.12 -34.35
N ILE A 359 1.63 -10.40 -35.65
CA ILE A 359 2.87 -10.77 -36.36
C ILE A 359 3.83 -9.59 -36.38
N SER A 360 5.09 -9.85 -36.04
CA SER A 360 6.19 -8.88 -36.09
C SER A 360 7.17 -9.20 -37.21
N THR A 361 7.52 -8.18 -38.00
CA THR A 361 8.58 -8.26 -39.00
C THR A 361 9.90 -7.77 -38.42
N PHE A 362 11.02 -8.36 -38.85
CA PHE A 362 12.34 -7.95 -38.40
C PHE A 362 12.77 -6.59 -38.96
N GLU A 363 13.15 -5.67 -38.08
CA GLU A 363 14.01 -4.53 -38.42
C GLU A 363 15.46 -5.02 -38.43
N ILE A 364 16.22 -4.68 -39.48
CA ILE A 364 17.64 -5.03 -39.59
C ILE A 364 18.49 -3.83 -39.15
N THR A 365 19.38 -4.04 -38.21
CA THR A 365 20.29 -3.01 -37.68
C THR A 365 21.65 -3.61 -37.28
N ASN A 366 22.55 -2.78 -36.77
CA ASN A 366 23.87 -3.18 -36.27
C ASN A 366 24.02 -2.83 -34.79
N SER A 367 24.91 -3.53 -34.08
CA SER A 367 25.18 -3.34 -32.64
C SER A 367 25.49 -1.89 -32.26
N SER A 368 26.14 -1.12 -33.16
CA SER A 368 26.46 0.30 -32.98
C SER A 368 25.24 1.23 -32.80
N ASN A 369 24.04 0.79 -33.18
CA ASN A 369 22.79 1.54 -33.00
C ASN A 369 22.07 1.21 -31.69
N LEU A 370 22.57 0.21 -30.93
CA LEU A 370 22.00 -0.18 -29.65
C LEU A 370 22.46 0.76 -28.52
N PRO A 371 21.65 0.93 -27.47
CA PRO A 371 22.07 1.72 -26.32
C PRO A 371 23.24 1.05 -25.59
N THR A 372 24.20 1.84 -25.11
CA THR A 372 25.24 1.34 -24.20
C THR A 372 24.77 1.38 -22.75
N LEU A 373 25.04 0.31 -22.00
CA LEU A 373 24.81 0.24 -20.57
C LEU A 373 25.95 0.91 -19.79
N ALA A 374 25.59 1.59 -18.71
CA ALA A 374 26.56 2.15 -17.78
C ALA A 374 27.07 1.10 -16.79
N GLU A 375 28.25 1.34 -16.22
CA GLU A 375 28.66 0.61 -15.01
C GLU A 375 27.66 0.86 -13.88
N TRP A 376 27.35 -0.20 -13.16
CA TRP A 376 26.33 -0.19 -12.12
C TRP A 376 26.72 -1.07 -10.94
N THR A 377 26.16 -0.78 -9.77
CA THR A 377 26.43 -1.51 -8.52
C THR A 377 25.17 -1.83 -7.75
N VAL A 378 25.21 -2.92 -6.98
CA VAL A 378 24.21 -3.28 -5.97
C VAL A 378 24.85 -3.21 -4.59
N GLU A 379 24.23 -2.46 -3.68
CA GLU A 379 24.72 -2.25 -2.32
C GLU A 379 23.58 -2.32 -1.30
N ASP A 380 23.85 -2.88 -0.12
CA ASP A 380 22.93 -2.82 1.01
C ASP A 380 22.71 -1.36 1.44
N ARG A 381 21.44 -0.95 1.59
CA ARG A 381 21.15 0.42 1.95
C ARG A 381 21.46 0.64 3.43
N LYS A 382 22.31 1.62 3.71
CA LYS A 382 22.66 1.95 5.10
C LYS A 382 21.46 2.59 5.83
N ASN A 383 21.34 2.27 7.12
CA ASN A 383 20.43 2.90 8.08
C ASN A 383 18.93 2.68 7.78
N ASP A 384 18.56 1.53 7.22
CA ASP A 384 17.20 1.28 6.73
C ASP A 384 16.51 0.04 7.36
N LYS A 385 17.15 -0.58 8.37
CA LYS A 385 16.70 -1.82 9.03
C LYS A 385 16.77 -3.08 8.16
N GLY A 386 17.51 -3.05 7.07
CA GLY A 386 17.65 -4.17 6.14
C GLY A 386 16.42 -4.35 5.25
N ASP A 387 15.68 -3.27 5.00
CA ASP A 387 14.47 -3.33 4.17
C ASP A 387 14.76 -3.12 2.68
N TYR A 388 15.95 -2.62 2.30
CA TYR A 388 16.24 -2.24 0.92
C TYR A 388 17.65 -2.54 0.45
N ASN A 389 17.76 -2.93 -0.82
CA ASN A 389 19.00 -2.85 -1.60
C ASN A 389 18.97 -1.59 -2.48
N SER A 390 20.11 -0.95 -2.68
CA SER A 390 20.28 0.18 -3.60
C SER A 390 21.00 -0.28 -4.85
N ILE A 391 20.40 -0.03 -6.01
CA ILE A 391 20.99 -0.31 -7.32
C ILE A 391 21.32 1.04 -7.93
N ASN A 392 22.59 1.31 -8.20
CA ASN A 392 23.06 2.63 -8.63
C ASN A 392 23.84 2.50 -9.94
N TRP A 393 23.71 3.48 -10.82
CA TRP A 393 24.47 3.56 -12.06
C TRP A 393 24.75 5.02 -12.41
N ASP A 394 25.79 5.23 -13.21
CA ASP A 394 26.19 6.54 -13.72
C ASP A 394 26.45 7.61 -12.62
N ARG A 395 26.77 8.83 -13.08
CA ARG A 395 26.88 10.05 -12.26
C ARG A 395 25.54 10.81 -12.26
N PRO A 396 25.30 11.75 -11.33
CA PRO A 396 24.03 12.45 -11.22
C PRO A 396 23.56 13.13 -12.51
N THR A 397 22.25 13.28 -12.67
CA THR A 397 21.61 13.95 -13.82
C THR A 397 20.98 15.25 -13.38
N VAL A 398 21.18 16.33 -14.15
CA VAL A 398 20.50 17.62 -13.96
C VAL A 398 19.60 17.89 -15.15
N PHE A 399 18.41 18.42 -14.89
CA PHE A 399 17.42 18.70 -15.91
C PHE A 399 16.52 19.86 -15.50
N LEU A 400 15.96 20.56 -16.47
CA LEU A 400 15.00 21.64 -16.30
C LEU A 400 13.59 21.05 -16.14
N THR A 401 12.76 21.70 -15.33
CA THR A 401 11.42 21.20 -14.99
C THR A 401 10.31 22.14 -15.43
N ASN A 402 10.45 23.44 -15.15
CA ASN A 402 9.48 24.44 -15.58
C ASN A 402 10.14 25.82 -15.72
N CYS A 403 9.42 26.72 -16.38
CA CYS A 403 9.79 28.11 -16.52
C CYS A 403 8.58 29.02 -16.30
N THR A 404 8.78 30.13 -15.58
CA THR A 404 7.76 31.14 -15.30
C THR A 404 8.30 32.54 -15.61
N TYR A 405 7.50 33.37 -16.29
CA TYR A 405 7.82 34.78 -16.48
C TYR A 405 7.57 35.57 -15.19
N LEU A 406 8.55 36.38 -14.80
CA LEU A 406 8.49 37.23 -13.60
C LEU A 406 8.01 38.66 -13.90
N ASN A 407 7.80 38.99 -15.18
CA ASN A 407 7.33 40.30 -15.64
C ASN A 407 6.57 40.19 -16.97
N ASP A 408 5.72 41.18 -17.22
CA ASP A 408 4.82 41.22 -18.38
C ASP A 408 5.55 41.32 -19.72
N ASP A 409 6.73 41.96 -19.74
CA ASP A 409 7.57 42.08 -20.93
C ASP A 409 8.30 40.78 -21.29
N LYS A 410 8.20 39.73 -20.47
CA LYS A 410 8.81 38.40 -20.67
C LYS A 410 10.35 38.39 -20.78
N THR A 411 11.03 39.38 -20.21
CA THR A 411 12.50 39.46 -20.17
C THR A 411 13.11 38.95 -18.87
N LYS A 412 12.31 38.60 -17.86
CA LYS A 412 12.79 37.96 -16.63
C LYS A 412 12.10 36.61 -16.47
N ILE A 413 12.90 35.57 -16.36
CA ILE A 413 12.40 34.20 -16.19
C ILE A 413 12.92 33.59 -14.89
N LEU A 414 12.08 32.75 -14.30
CA LEU A 414 12.43 31.81 -13.25
C LEU A 414 12.39 30.41 -13.85
N VAL A 415 13.54 29.74 -13.89
CA VAL A 415 13.67 28.37 -14.39
C VAL A 415 13.92 27.46 -13.21
N ASN A 416 13.08 26.43 -13.06
CA ASN A 416 13.32 25.42 -12.04
C ASN A 416 14.08 24.24 -12.63
N TYR A 417 14.97 23.65 -11.85
CA TYR A 417 15.72 22.45 -12.24
C TYR A 417 15.61 21.37 -11.16
N GLY A 418 15.72 20.12 -11.60
CA GLY A 418 15.78 18.93 -10.77
C GLY A 418 17.13 18.24 -10.90
N VAL A 419 17.45 17.39 -9.93
CA VAL A 419 18.64 16.55 -9.95
C VAL A 419 18.30 15.13 -9.51
N TYR A 420 18.69 14.15 -10.29
CA TYR A 420 18.69 12.74 -9.89
C TYR A 420 20.08 12.33 -9.44
N LYS A 421 20.20 11.96 -8.17
CA LYS A 421 21.44 11.48 -7.53
C LYS A 421 21.32 10.02 -7.13
N ASN A 422 22.44 9.39 -6.83
CA ASN A 422 22.53 8.02 -6.34
C ASN A 422 23.36 7.98 -5.04
N VAL A 423 23.43 6.82 -4.38
CA VAL A 423 24.06 6.70 -3.04
C VAL A 423 25.55 7.04 -3.05
N LYS A 424 26.24 6.77 -4.17
CA LYS A 424 27.68 7.08 -4.35
C LYS A 424 27.92 8.59 -4.49
N TYR A 425 26.96 9.31 -5.06
CA TYR A 425 26.99 10.75 -5.32
C TYR A 425 25.91 11.48 -4.51
N ASP A 426 25.80 11.18 -3.21
CA ASP A 426 24.79 11.74 -2.30
C ASP A 426 24.89 13.27 -2.14
N LYS A 427 26.11 13.80 -2.32
CA LYS A 427 26.46 15.22 -2.19
C LYS A 427 26.99 15.78 -3.50
N ILE A 428 26.25 16.74 -4.03
CA ILE A 428 26.66 17.57 -5.16
C ILE A 428 27.35 18.80 -4.60
N LYS A 429 28.55 19.11 -5.11
CA LYS A 429 29.30 20.31 -4.72
C LYS A 429 28.71 21.52 -5.41
N ASN A 430 28.77 21.55 -6.74
CA ASN A 430 28.32 22.67 -7.57
C ASN A 430 27.60 22.16 -8.82
N ILE A 431 26.73 23.00 -9.38
CA ILE A 431 26.17 22.82 -10.72
C ILE A 431 26.41 24.11 -11.50
N TYR A 432 26.99 23.99 -12.70
CA TYR A 432 27.22 25.12 -13.60
C TYR A 432 26.16 25.11 -14.69
N PHE A 433 25.55 26.26 -14.94
CA PHE A 433 24.58 26.47 -16.01
C PHE A 433 25.12 27.54 -16.96
N THR A 434 25.38 27.19 -18.21
CA THR A 434 25.67 28.12 -19.29
C THR A 434 24.41 28.28 -20.13
N VAL A 435 23.93 29.50 -20.29
CA VAL A 435 22.63 29.80 -20.91
C VAL A 435 22.85 30.53 -22.22
N PHE A 436 22.19 30.08 -23.28
CA PHE A 436 22.31 30.63 -24.63
C PHE A 436 20.96 31.12 -25.16
N ASP A 437 20.99 32.18 -25.97
CA ASP A 437 19.81 32.68 -26.68
C ASP A 437 19.48 31.85 -27.93
N ASP A 438 18.45 32.28 -28.66
CA ASP A 438 17.99 31.62 -29.90
C ASP A 438 19.01 31.64 -31.04
N SER A 439 20.02 32.51 -30.98
CA SER A 439 21.12 32.61 -31.94
C SER A 439 22.36 31.81 -31.53
N GLY A 440 22.35 31.20 -30.33
CA GLY A 440 23.50 30.50 -29.76
C GLY A 440 24.51 31.42 -29.06
N LYS A 441 24.18 32.70 -28.84
CA LYS A 441 25.01 33.63 -28.08
C LYS A 441 24.81 33.37 -26.59
N GLU A 442 25.91 33.29 -25.84
CA GLU A 442 25.87 33.14 -24.38
C GLU A 442 25.20 34.37 -23.74
N ILE A 443 24.19 34.13 -22.90
CA ILE A 443 23.50 35.11 -22.09
C ILE A 443 24.21 35.28 -20.75
N THR A 444 24.49 34.16 -20.06
CA THR A 444 25.12 34.14 -18.74
C THR A 444 25.61 32.75 -18.39
N THR A 445 26.61 32.70 -17.49
CA THR A 445 27.02 31.49 -16.77
C THR A 445 26.68 31.65 -15.28
N ILE A 446 26.05 30.64 -14.69
CA ILE A 446 25.63 30.62 -13.28
C ILE A 446 26.31 29.44 -12.58
N ASN A 447 26.94 29.70 -11.44
CA ASN A 447 27.46 28.67 -10.55
C ASN A 447 26.51 28.51 -9.36
N GLU A 448 25.76 27.41 -9.36
CA GLU A 448 24.78 27.10 -8.34
C GLU A 448 25.43 26.29 -7.21
N PHE A 449 25.82 27.01 -6.15
CA PHE A 449 26.43 26.43 -4.95
C PHE A 449 25.38 25.97 -3.94
N TYR A 450 24.26 26.70 -3.81
CA TYR A 450 23.15 26.34 -2.93
C TYR A 450 22.01 25.81 -3.79
N GLN A 451 21.86 24.49 -3.86
CA GLN A 451 20.90 23.85 -4.75
C GLN A 451 19.43 24.12 -4.35
N ASP A 452 18.94 25.33 -4.58
CA ASP A 452 17.58 25.81 -4.27
C ASP A 452 16.57 25.48 -5.39
N SER A 453 17.05 24.76 -6.42
CA SER A 453 16.30 24.30 -7.59
C SER A 453 15.75 25.44 -8.47
N LYS A 454 16.29 26.66 -8.37
CA LYS A 454 15.73 27.85 -9.03
C LYS A 454 16.80 28.77 -9.60
N LEU A 455 16.66 29.10 -10.88
CA LEU A 455 17.53 30.04 -11.60
C LEU A 455 16.73 31.27 -12.02
N LYS A 456 17.18 32.47 -11.62
CA LYS A 456 16.59 33.73 -12.09
C LYS A 456 17.48 34.32 -13.18
N ILE A 457 16.93 34.43 -14.39
CA ILE A 457 17.68 34.84 -15.58
C ILE A 457 17.01 36.07 -16.18
N LYS A 458 17.85 37.04 -16.57
CA LYS A 458 17.42 38.23 -17.31
C LYS A 458 17.82 38.08 -18.78
N LEU A 459 16.86 38.26 -19.67
CA LEU A 459 17.00 38.20 -21.12
C LEU A 459 17.11 39.63 -21.67
N GLU A 460 17.81 39.79 -22.80
CA GLU A 460 17.84 41.07 -23.54
C GLU A 460 16.49 41.38 -24.19
N LYS A 461 15.80 40.35 -24.70
CA LYS A 461 14.49 40.38 -25.35
C LYS A 461 13.75 39.07 -25.08
N PRO A 462 12.41 39.01 -25.24
CA PRO A 462 11.68 37.74 -25.21
C PRO A 462 12.22 36.78 -26.26
N SER A 463 12.34 35.51 -25.89
CA SER A 463 12.78 34.45 -26.79
C SER A 463 11.77 33.32 -26.85
N ASN A 464 11.67 32.68 -28.03
CA ASN A 464 10.90 31.44 -28.19
C ASN A 464 11.72 30.19 -27.88
N LYS A 465 13.05 30.33 -27.74
CA LYS A 465 13.98 29.25 -27.45
C LYS A 465 15.12 29.75 -26.55
N ILE A 466 15.44 29.00 -25.50
CA ILE A 466 16.61 29.24 -24.65
C ILE A 466 17.30 27.92 -24.40
N SER A 467 18.59 27.84 -24.71
CA SER A 467 19.36 26.59 -24.57
C SER A 467 20.20 26.62 -23.31
N PHE A 468 20.28 25.49 -22.62
CA PHE A 468 21.07 25.31 -21.41
C PHE A 468 22.12 24.24 -21.64
N GLU A 469 23.35 24.54 -21.23
CA GLU A 469 24.40 23.56 -20.97
C GLU A 469 24.60 23.47 -19.45
N MET A 470 24.56 22.25 -18.92
CA MET A 470 24.52 22.01 -17.48
C MET A 470 25.60 20.99 -17.11
N LYS A 471 26.48 21.37 -16.18
CA LYS A 471 27.62 20.57 -15.73
C LYS A 471 27.58 20.37 -14.22
N ILE A 472 27.63 19.13 -13.77
CA ILE A 472 27.57 18.77 -12.34
C ILE A 472 28.96 18.41 -11.82
N VAL A 473 29.31 18.96 -10.66
CA VAL A 473 30.48 18.55 -9.90
C VAL A 473 30.02 17.87 -8.61
N ALA A 474 30.21 16.56 -8.52
CA ALA A 474 29.85 15.74 -7.35
C ALA A 474 31.09 15.16 -6.63
N ASN A 475 30.89 14.62 -5.43
CA ASN A 475 31.94 13.91 -4.69
C ASN A 475 32.24 12.53 -5.32
N GLY A 476 33.51 12.15 -5.49
CA GLY A 476 33.89 10.83 -6.03
C GLY A 476 35.11 10.88 -6.95
N PRO A 477 35.51 9.76 -7.59
CA PRO A 477 36.60 9.76 -8.56
C PRO A 477 36.34 10.79 -9.67
N THR A 478 37.38 11.53 -10.04
CA THR A 478 37.37 12.47 -11.18
C THR A 478 37.29 11.67 -12.47
N GLY A 479 36.08 11.52 -13.01
CA GLY A 479 35.86 11.12 -14.41
C GLY A 479 35.73 12.35 -15.31
N GLU A 480 35.45 12.13 -16.58
CA GLU A 480 35.09 13.22 -17.50
C GLU A 480 33.81 13.94 -17.02
N ASP A 481 33.78 15.26 -17.25
CA ASP A 481 32.63 16.07 -16.90
C ASP A 481 31.44 15.70 -17.78
N GLN A 482 30.32 15.27 -17.17
CA GLN A 482 29.08 15.04 -17.90
C GLN A 482 28.42 16.37 -18.22
N ILE A 483 28.23 16.63 -19.52
CA ILE A 483 27.58 17.83 -20.02
C ILE A 483 26.16 17.45 -20.47
N PHE A 484 25.18 18.01 -19.78
CA PHE A 484 23.78 17.89 -20.14
C PHE A 484 23.35 19.10 -20.95
N THR A 485 22.58 18.90 -22.00
CA THR A 485 21.96 20.00 -22.75
C THR A 485 20.46 19.85 -22.79
N GLN A 486 19.75 20.97 -22.67
CA GLN A 486 18.29 20.99 -22.73
C GLN A 486 17.79 22.35 -23.19
N ASP A 487 16.77 22.32 -24.06
CA ASP A 487 16.14 23.53 -24.57
C ASP A 487 14.85 23.85 -23.80
N LEU A 488 14.62 25.14 -23.56
CA LEU A 488 13.32 25.67 -23.20
C LEU A 488 12.64 26.21 -24.46
N ILE A 489 11.49 25.65 -24.84
CA ILE A 489 10.78 25.95 -26.09
C ILE A 489 9.42 26.56 -25.78
N PHE A 490 9.06 27.63 -26.47
CA PHE A 490 7.79 28.32 -26.24
C PHE A 490 6.61 27.48 -26.75
N ASN A 491 5.73 27.10 -25.84
CA ASN A 491 4.49 26.41 -26.15
C ASN A 491 3.34 27.43 -26.25
N LYS A 492 2.62 27.38 -27.39
CA LYS A 492 1.55 28.34 -27.71
C LYS A 492 0.29 28.14 -26.87
N ASP A 493 0.00 26.92 -26.44
CA ASP A 493 -1.23 26.56 -25.72
C ASP A 493 -1.15 27.00 -24.25
N VAL A 494 -0.01 26.71 -23.59
CA VAL A 494 0.24 27.14 -22.21
C VAL A 494 0.85 28.55 -22.11
N LYS A 495 1.24 29.16 -23.24
CA LYS A 495 1.86 30.50 -23.33
C LYS A 495 3.10 30.68 -22.46
N SER A 496 3.85 29.60 -22.24
CA SER A 496 5.08 29.57 -21.45
C SER A 496 6.19 28.77 -22.16
N LEU A 497 7.42 28.94 -21.69
CA LEU A 497 8.55 28.10 -22.09
C LEU A 497 8.46 26.76 -21.36
N LEU A 498 8.53 25.66 -22.09
CA LEU A 498 8.55 24.30 -21.56
C LEU A 498 9.89 23.62 -21.86
N PRO A 499 10.42 22.78 -20.95
CA PRO A 499 11.60 21.98 -21.24
C PRO A 499 11.33 20.97 -22.35
N GLY A 500 12.23 20.90 -23.33
CA GLY A 500 12.30 19.85 -24.34
C GLY A 500 13.13 18.66 -23.86
N GLU A 501 13.66 17.90 -24.81
CA GLU A 501 14.42 16.69 -24.49
C GLU A 501 15.77 16.97 -23.84
N LEU A 502 16.18 16.06 -22.95
CA LEU A 502 17.46 16.10 -22.25
C LEU A 502 18.49 15.28 -23.02
N TYR A 503 19.65 15.88 -23.30
CA TYR A 503 20.76 15.19 -23.96
C TYR A 503 21.96 15.10 -23.02
N LEU A 504 22.63 13.95 -23.01
CA LEU A 504 23.91 13.73 -22.34
C LEU A 504 24.97 13.46 -23.42
N ASN A 505 25.95 14.35 -23.55
CA ASN A 505 27.01 14.25 -24.58
C ASN A 505 26.46 14.03 -26.02
N GLY A 506 25.24 14.54 -26.30
CA GLY A 506 24.56 14.40 -27.60
C GLY A 506 23.59 13.22 -27.73
N GLU A 507 23.56 12.27 -26.79
CA GLU A 507 22.57 11.18 -26.74
C GLU A 507 21.31 11.65 -26.00
N GLU A 508 20.14 11.41 -26.59
CA GLU A 508 18.85 11.71 -25.96
C GLU A 508 18.59 10.77 -24.78
N VAL A 509 18.58 11.31 -23.56
CA VAL A 509 18.45 10.55 -22.32
C VAL A 509 17.04 10.01 -22.14
N ASN A 510 16.03 10.78 -22.55
CA ASN A 510 14.62 10.43 -22.38
C ASN A 510 14.12 9.38 -23.38
N LYS A 511 14.89 9.11 -24.45
CA LYS A 511 14.61 8.05 -25.42
C LYS A 511 14.59 6.67 -24.76
N TYR A 512 15.40 6.48 -23.72
CA TYR A 512 15.62 5.18 -23.09
C TYR A 512 14.97 5.07 -21.70
N THR A 513 14.65 3.85 -21.32
CA THR A 513 14.23 3.45 -19.98
C THR A 513 15.17 2.39 -19.43
N TYR A 514 15.29 2.33 -18.11
CA TYR A 514 16.01 1.28 -17.40
C TYR A 514 15.01 0.38 -16.67
N SER A 515 14.98 -0.89 -17.04
CA SER A 515 14.27 -1.94 -16.31
C SER A 515 15.26 -2.74 -15.49
N VAL A 516 15.13 -2.70 -14.17
CA VAL A 516 15.93 -3.53 -13.26
C VAL A 516 15.11 -4.75 -12.87
N TYR A 517 15.66 -5.92 -13.16
CA TYR A 517 15.08 -7.20 -12.81
C TYR A 517 15.82 -7.81 -11.64
N LYS A 518 15.09 -8.57 -10.84
CA LYS A 518 15.65 -9.35 -9.74
C LYS A 518 15.19 -10.79 -9.79
N ASN A 519 16.04 -11.70 -9.37
CA ASN A 519 15.73 -13.12 -9.25
C ASN A 519 16.01 -13.56 -7.80
N ASN A 520 15.11 -14.37 -7.23
CA ASN A 520 15.19 -14.77 -5.82
C ASN A 520 15.97 -16.08 -5.69
N TYR A 521 16.69 -16.27 -4.58
CA TYR A 521 17.30 -17.56 -4.24
C TYR A 521 16.28 -18.74 -4.13
N SER A 522 14.98 -18.47 -4.17
CA SER A 522 13.89 -19.44 -3.98
C SER A 522 12.95 -19.53 -5.18
N ASN A 523 13.25 -18.90 -6.32
CA ASN A 523 12.47 -18.99 -7.56
C ASN A 523 13.35 -18.71 -8.79
N GLU A 524 13.15 -19.44 -9.88
CA GLU A 524 13.80 -19.23 -11.19
C GLU A 524 13.37 -17.95 -11.92
N GLU A 525 12.21 -17.38 -11.56
CA GLU A 525 11.68 -16.24 -12.30
C GLU A 525 12.44 -14.92 -12.07
N TRP A 526 12.90 -14.32 -13.17
CA TRP A 526 13.29 -12.92 -13.19
C TRP A 526 12.06 -12.04 -13.16
N ARG A 527 11.95 -11.20 -12.12
CA ARG A 527 10.82 -10.30 -11.92
C ARG A 527 11.26 -8.84 -11.91
N LEU A 528 10.40 -7.98 -12.44
CA LEU A 528 10.64 -6.54 -12.47
C LEU A 528 10.72 -6.01 -11.04
N SER A 529 11.86 -5.44 -10.66
CA SER A 529 12.00 -4.66 -9.43
C SER A 529 11.41 -3.27 -9.66
N LYS A 530 11.90 -2.58 -10.71
CA LYS A 530 11.45 -1.24 -11.08
C LYS A 530 11.80 -0.91 -12.52
N ASN A 531 10.87 -0.27 -13.22
CA ASN A 531 11.15 0.44 -14.47
C ASN A 531 11.30 1.94 -14.18
N THR A 532 12.29 2.59 -14.78
CA THR A 532 12.62 4.00 -14.51
C THR A 532 13.10 4.72 -15.76
N MET A 533 12.91 6.04 -15.79
CA MET A 533 13.36 6.89 -16.91
C MET A 533 14.87 6.86 -17.08
N GLY A 534 15.37 7.03 -18.31
CA GLY A 534 16.80 7.10 -18.63
C GLY A 534 17.58 8.18 -17.88
N SER A 535 16.91 9.21 -17.37
CA SER A 535 17.51 10.28 -16.57
C SER A 535 17.82 9.87 -15.12
N GLN A 536 17.25 8.77 -14.63
CA GLN A 536 17.44 8.30 -13.27
C GLN A 536 18.80 7.60 -13.12
N ARG A 537 19.34 7.58 -11.90
CA ARG A 537 20.72 7.12 -11.60
C ARG A 537 20.80 6.06 -10.53
N GLY A 538 19.65 5.57 -10.12
CA GLY A 538 19.54 4.49 -9.19
C GLY A 538 18.11 4.22 -8.80
N ILE A 539 17.89 3.05 -8.24
CA ILE A 539 16.63 2.66 -7.64
C ILE A 539 16.90 2.09 -6.26
N VAL A 540 15.84 2.06 -5.46
CA VAL A 540 15.82 1.36 -4.19
C VAL A 540 14.85 0.21 -4.35
N ASP A 541 15.36 -1.01 -4.21
CA ASP A 541 14.57 -2.23 -4.25
C ASP A 541 14.11 -2.61 -2.83
N ASN A 542 12.81 -2.79 -2.64
CA ASN A 542 12.25 -3.23 -1.37
C ASN A 542 12.41 -4.76 -1.23
N VAL A 543 13.06 -5.17 -0.14
CA VAL A 543 13.33 -6.55 0.26
C VAL A 543 12.62 -6.83 1.59
N SER A 544 11.30 -6.89 1.50
CA SER A 544 10.43 -7.05 2.66
C SER A 544 10.63 -8.39 3.38
N TYR A 545 10.54 -8.36 4.71
CA TYR A 545 10.44 -9.57 5.53
C TYR A 545 9.16 -10.34 5.22
N ARG A 546 9.28 -11.64 4.96
CA ARG A 546 8.12 -12.52 4.83
C ARG A 546 7.40 -12.61 6.17
N SER A 547 6.20 -12.02 6.24
CA SER A 547 5.34 -12.08 7.43
C SER A 547 4.29 -13.18 7.36
N THR A 548 4.06 -13.72 6.17
CA THR A 548 2.85 -14.48 5.82
C THR A 548 3.19 -15.67 4.92
N THR A 549 2.51 -16.77 5.14
CA THR A 549 2.46 -17.92 4.24
C THR A 549 1.03 -18.11 3.74
N PHE A 550 0.95 -18.42 2.45
CA PHE A 550 -0.30 -18.70 1.75
C PHE A 550 -0.45 -20.21 1.63
N LYS A 551 -1.66 -20.71 1.94
CA LYS A 551 -1.98 -22.14 1.84
C LYS A 551 -3.38 -22.36 1.29
N GLY A 552 -3.52 -23.35 0.43
CA GLY A 552 -4.84 -23.87 0.07
C GLY A 552 -5.57 -24.38 1.31
N VAL A 553 -6.87 -24.07 1.42
CA VAL A 553 -7.74 -24.54 2.51
C VAL A 553 -8.86 -25.38 1.91
N SER A 554 -8.69 -26.69 1.82
CA SER A 554 -9.64 -27.59 1.17
C SER A 554 -10.50 -28.40 2.14
N LYS A 555 -9.99 -28.71 3.34
CA LYS A 555 -10.66 -29.57 4.33
C LYS A 555 -10.86 -28.85 5.66
N PHE A 556 -11.71 -29.43 6.52
CA PHE A 556 -11.97 -28.93 7.87
C PHE A 556 -12.23 -30.08 8.85
N ASP A 557 -12.02 -29.83 10.13
CA ASP A 557 -12.38 -30.71 11.25
C ASP A 557 -13.43 -29.97 12.10
N ALA A 558 -14.68 -30.42 12.02
CA ALA A 558 -15.82 -29.78 12.70
C ALA A 558 -15.72 -29.89 14.22
N GLU A 559 -15.32 -31.07 14.73
CA GLU A 559 -15.23 -31.37 16.15
C GLU A 559 -14.17 -30.49 16.83
N LYS A 560 -12.98 -30.42 16.23
CA LYS A 560 -11.86 -29.62 16.74
C LYS A 560 -11.93 -28.16 16.31
N LYS A 561 -12.84 -27.80 15.41
CA LYS A 561 -13.04 -26.46 14.83
C LYS A 561 -11.78 -25.93 14.15
N LEU A 562 -11.19 -26.76 13.29
CA LEU A 562 -9.94 -26.48 12.58
C LEU A 562 -10.19 -26.42 11.07
N PHE A 563 -9.54 -25.45 10.43
CA PHE A 563 -9.32 -25.46 8.98
C PHE A 563 -8.01 -26.17 8.69
N LEU A 564 -8.01 -27.04 7.70
CA LEU A 564 -6.87 -27.93 7.41
C LEU A 564 -6.11 -27.41 6.19
N VAL A 565 -4.79 -27.32 6.35
CA VAL A 565 -3.87 -26.91 5.28
C VAL A 565 -2.72 -27.91 5.16
N SER A 566 -2.09 -27.96 3.98
CA SER A 566 -0.90 -28.79 3.77
C SER A 566 0.24 -28.39 4.75
N PRO A 567 0.85 -29.36 5.45
CA PRO A 567 1.93 -29.12 6.41
C PRO A 567 3.31 -28.94 5.75
N THR A 568 3.43 -29.13 4.44
CA THR A 568 4.70 -29.01 3.72
C THR A 568 5.07 -27.53 3.49
N PHE A 569 6.33 -27.19 3.30
CA PHE A 569 6.73 -25.85 2.87
C PHE A 569 8.13 -25.86 2.24
N SER A 570 8.35 -24.97 1.27
CA SER A 570 9.68 -24.74 0.66
C SER A 570 10.60 -23.99 1.63
N VAL A 571 11.84 -24.46 1.72
CA VAL A 571 12.94 -23.85 2.49
C VAL A 571 13.77 -22.92 1.60
N ARG A 572 14.19 -23.42 0.43
CA ARG A 572 14.96 -22.70 -0.61
C ARG A 572 14.73 -23.38 -1.96
N MET A 573 15.25 -22.80 -3.03
CA MET A 573 15.43 -23.49 -4.31
C MET A 573 16.85 -24.07 -4.37
N ASP A 574 17.00 -25.16 -5.11
CA ASP A 574 18.31 -25.67 -5.50
C ASP A 574 18.80 -24.95 -6.76
N ASP A 575 20.04 -24.46 -6.72
CA ASP A 575 20.63 -23.62 -7.78
C ASP A 575 20.97 -24.45 -9.04
N GLU A 576 21.18 -25.77 -8.91
CA GLU A 576 21.57 -26.65 -10.02
C GLU A 576 20.39 -27.45 -10.58
N LEU A 577 19.48 -27.90 -9.71
CA LEU A 577 18.35 -28.77 -10.09
C LEU A 577 17.05 -28.01 -10.35
N GLU A 578 17.05 -26.68 -10.19
CA GLU A 578 15.89 -25.79 -10.34
C GLU A 578 14.63 -26.28 -9.59
N ASN A 579 14.83 -27.06 -8.52
CA ASN A 579 13.76 -27.66 -7.73
C ASN A 579 13.70 -27.03 -6.34
N SER A 580 12.48 -26.86 -5.83
CA SER A 580 12.28 -26.40 -4.46
C SER A 580 12.65 -27.48 -3.45
N ILE A 581 13.54 -27.17 -2.52
CA ILE A 581 13.80 -28.00 -1.35
C ILE A 581 12.60 -27.89 -0.40
N MET A 582 11.74 -28.90 -0.44
CA MET A 582 10.53 -28.98 0.37
C MET A 582 10.79 -29.73 1.68
N THR A 583 10.10 -29.35 2.75
CA THR A 583 10.11 -30.09 4.03
C THR A 583 8.74 -30.03 4.70
N ASN A 584 8.58 -30.74 5.82
CA ASN A 584 7.32 -30.85 6.56
C ASN A 584 7.39 -30.15 7.93
N LEU A 585 6.28 -29.60 8.42
CA LEU A 585 6.16 -29.12 9.81
C LEU A 585 6.48 -30.23 10.84
N TYR A 586 6.16 -31.48 10.51
CA TYR A 586 6.34 -32.66 11.34
C TYR A 586 7.54 -33.48 10.83
N ALA A 587 8.59 -33.60 11.63
CA ALA A 587 9.85 -34.23 11.21
C ALA A 587 9.68 -35.72 10.82
N GLU A 588 8.80 -36.44 11.53
CA GLU A 588 8.50 -37.85 11.25
C GLU A 588 7.89 -38.08 9.86
N GLU A 589 7.15 -37.11 9.33
CA GLU A 589 6.54 -37.21 8.00
C GLU A 589 7.58 -37.08 6.89
N VAL A 590 8.73 -36.46 7.15
CA VAL A 590 9.84 -36.43 6.18
C VAL A 590 10.41 -37.83 5.98
N THR A 591 10.59 -38.59 7.07
CA THR A 591 11.07 -39.97 7.00
C THR A 591 10.05 -40.89 6.32
N LYS A 592 8.76 -40.74 6.64
CA LYS A 592 7.70 -41.51 5.97
C LYS A 592 7.66 -41.28 4.46
N SER A 593 7.79 -40.03 4.00
CA SER A 593 7.82 -39.76 2.57
C SER A 593 9.01 -40.43 1.87
N ILE A 594 10.17 -40.51 2.51
CA ILE A 594 11.32 -41.26 1.97
C ILE A 594 11.00 -42.76 1.88
N ASP A 595 10.39 -43.33 2.91
CA ASP A 595 9.98 -44.75 2.91
C ASP A 595 8.94 -45.02 1.79
N GLU A 596 8.00 -44.10 1.59
CA GLU A 596 6.99 -44.14 0.52
C GLU A 596 7.65 -44.06 -0.86
N TYR A 597 8.56 -43.11 -1.10
CA TYR A 597 9.28 -43.00 -2.37
C TYR A 597 10.10 -44.26 -2.67
N ASN A 598 10.75 -44.86 -1.68
CA ASN A 598 11.46 -46.13 -1.84
C ASN A 598 10.52 -47.28 -2.21
N LYS A 599 9.30 -47.29 -1.65
CA LYS A 599 8.27 -48.27 -2.00
C LYS A 599 7.79 -48.07 -3.44
N GLU A 600 7.50 -46.83 -3.85
CA GLU A 600 7.11 -46.51 -5.24
C GLU A 600 8.20 -46.94 -6.23
N ILE A 601 9.48 -46.65 -5.95
CA ILE A 601 10.61 -47.12 -6.78
C ILE A 601 10.60 -48.64 -6.90
N ALA A 602 10.38 -49.37 -5.80
CA ALA A 602 10.32 -50.83 -5.83
C ALA A 602 9.12 -51.36 -6.64
N ASP A 603 7.95 -50.73 -6.51
CA ASP A 603 6.72 -51.09 -7.21
C ASP A 603 6.86 -50.82 -8.73
N TYR A 604 7.35 -49.64 -9.13
CA TYR A 604 7.65 -49.34 -10.53
C TYR A 604 8.72 -50.28 -11.10
N THR A 605 9.79 -50.55 -10.36
CA THR A 605 10.85 -51.48 -10.79
C THR A 605 10.30 -52.89 -11.01
N ALA A 606 9.45 -53.39 -10.11
CA ALA A 606 8.81 -54.70 -10.26
C ALA A 606 7.79 -54.74 -11.42
N SER A 607 7.12 -53.62 -11.70
CA SER A 607 6.17 -53.54 -12.81
C SER A 607 6.83 -53.66 -14.19
N LYS A 608 8.09 -53.23 -14.34
CA LYS A 608 8.83 -53.23 -15.62
C LYS A 608 8.88 -54.59 -16.30
N ASP A 609 8.92 -55.68 -15.52
CA ASP A 609 8.95 -57.05 -16.05
C ASP A 609 7.65 -57.47 -16.76
N THR A 610 6.56 -56.68 -16.58
CA THR A 610 5.22 -56.97 -17.12
C THR A 610 4.72 -55.96 -18.16
N LEU A 611 5.49 -54.91 -18.45
CA LEU A 611 5.14 -53.88 -19.43
C LEU A 611 5.55 -54.33 -20.84
N GLU A 612 4.69 -54.09 -21.84
CA GLU A 612 4.88 -54.61 -23.19
C GLU A 612 5.39 -53.55 -24.19
N THR A 613 5.23 -52.26 -23.89
CA THR A 613 5.63 -51.16 -24.79
C THR A 613 6.85 -50.39 -24.29
N GLU A 614 7.69 -49.92 -25.23
CA GLU A 614 8.85 -49.08 -24.91
C GLU A 614 8.46 -47.77 -24.20
N ALA A 615 7.28 -47.21 -24.51
CA ALA A 615 6.76 -46.00 -23.88
C ALA A 615 6.37 -46.23 -22.40
N GLU A 616 5.73 -47.36 -22.08
CA GLU A 616 5.39 -47.70 -20.69
C GLU A 616 6.65 -47.93 -19.84
N ILE A 617 7.65 -48.60 -20.42
CA ILE A 617 8.95 -48.83 -19.75
C ILE A 617 9.66 -47.49 -19.50
N ALA A 618 9.69 -46.60 -20.50
CA ALA A 618 10.27 -45.27 -20.37
C ALA A 618 9.55 -44.42 -19.30
N ASN A 619 8.22 -44.50 -19.22
CA ASN A 619 7.45 -43.83 -18.17
C ASN A 619 7.77 -44.37 -16.77
N ALA A 620 7.92 -45.69 -16.63
CA ALA A 620 8.33 -46.30 -15.37
C ALA A 620 9.76 -45.87 -14.96
N ASP A 621 10.69 -45.80 -15.91
CA ASP A 621 12.04 -45.30 -15.69
C ASP A 621 12.05 -43.84 -15.24
N ALA A 622 11.29 -42.98 -15.92
CA ALA A 622 11.14 -41.57 -15.55
C ALA A 622 10.54 -41.42 -14.13
N ALA A 623 9.56 -42.25 -13.75
CA ALA A 623 8.99 -42.25 -12.41
C ALA A 623 10.01 -42.66 -11.34
N ILE A 624 10.81 -43.70 -11.60
CA ILE A 624 11.90 -44.14 -10.70
C ILE A 624 12.93 -43.02 -10.53
N GLU A 625 13.38 -42.40 -11.63
CA GLU A 625 14.32 -41.29 -11.61
C GLU A 625 13.77 -40.11 -10.81
N PHE A 626 12.50 -39.77 -11.00
CA PHE A 626 11.82 -38.72 -10.25
C PHE A 626 11.84 -38.98 -8.73
N TYR A 627 11.42 -40.16 -8.29
CA TYR A 627 11.39 -40.48 -6.86
C TYR A 627 12.79 -40.55 -6.25
N GLN A 628 13.76 -41.10 -6.99
CA GLN A 628 15.16 -41.13 -6.54
C GLN A 628 15.71 -39.71 -6.37
N ALA A 629 15.42 -38.80 -7.31
CA ALA A 629 15.80 -37.40 -7.19
C ALA A 629 15.15 -36.72 -5.96
N GLN A 630 13.89 -37.03 -5.61
CA GLN A 630 13.26 -36.50 -4.39
C GLN A 630 13.93 -37.00 -3.10
N ILE A 631 14.36 -38.28 -3.07
CA ILE A 631 15.11 -38.85 -1.96
C ILE A 631 16.46 -38.14 -1.84
N ASP A 632 17.21 -38.03 -2.94
CA ASP A 632 18.53 -37.41 -2.96
C ASP A 632 18.47 -35.93 -2.53
N LEU A 633 17.47 -35.18 -3.00
CA LEU A 633 17.23 -33.79 -2.57
C LEU A 633 16.96 -33.68 -1.06
N THR A 634 16.35 -34.71 -0.45
CA THR A 634 16.00 -34.70 0.97
C THR A 634 17.16 -35.16 1.85
N GLU A 635 17.86 -36.22 1.45
CA GLU A 635 18.93 -36.85 2.22
C GLU A 635 20.28 -36.16 2.05
N ASN A 636 20.59 -35.63 0.86
CA ASN A 636 21.90 -35.06 0.56
C ASN A 636 21.98 -33.54 0.78
N ASP A 637 20.84 -32.84 0.94
CA ASP A 637 20.84 -31.40 1.22
C ASP A 637 21.45 -31.09 2.60
N PRO A 638 22.55 -30.31 2.68
CA PRO A 638 23.24 -30.04 3.94
C PRO A 638 22.38 -29.32 5.00
N ILE A 639 21.40 -28.52 4.57
CA ILE A 639 20.50 -27.79 5.47
C ILE A 639 19.51 -28.77 6.09
N LEU A 640 18.92 -29.67 5.31
CA LEU A 640 18.01 -30.70 5.79
C LEU A 640 18.74 -31.72 6.67
N GLN A 641 19.97 -32.13 6.31
CA GLN A 641 20.84 -32.94 7.17
C GLN A 641 21.09 -32.25 8.52
N LYS A 642 21.44 -30.96 8.50
CA LYS A 642 21.60 -30.17 9.74
C LYS A 642 20.30 -30.08 10.52
N ALA A 643 19.16 -29.87 9.85
CA ALA A 643 17.84 -29.81 10.45
C ALA A 643 17.48 -31.14 11.16
N ALA A 644 17.87 -32.28 10.59
CA ALA A 644 17.65 -33.61 11.17
C ALA A 644 18.44 -33.84 12.48
N THR A 645 19.56 -33.14 12.70
CA THR A 645 20.34 -33.25 13.95
C THR A 645 19.64 -32.65 15.18
N PHE A 646 18.62 -31.81 14.99
CA PHE A 646 17.90 -31.17 16.09
C PHE A 646 16.91 -32.13 16.76
N LYS A 647 17.16 -32.47 18.02
CA LYS A 647 16.25 -33.31 18.83
C LYS A 647 14.86 -32.71 19.08
N ASN A 648 14.74 -31.38 19.05
CA ASN A 648 13.49 -30.67 19.34
C ASN A 648 12.95 -30.02 18.07
N ASN A 649 11.71 -30.37 17.68
CA ASN A 649 11.07 -29.81 16.49
C ASN A 649 10.97 -28.28 16.51
N LYS A 650 10.82 -27.64 17.69
CA LYS A 650 10.82 -26.17 17.78
C LYS A 650 12.16 -25.55 17.39
N SER A 651 13.27 -26.19 17.76
CA SER A 651 14.61 -25.72 17.40
C SER A 651 14.88 -25.96 15.91
N ARG A 652 14.45 -27.12 15.39
CA ARG A 652 14.45 -27.44 13.96
C ARG A 652 13.70 -26.38 13.13
N LEU A 653 12.45 -26.07 13.50
CA LEU A 653 11.64 -25.08 12.78
C LEU A 653 12.23 -23.66 12.87
N LYS A 654 12.82 -23.26 14.00
CA LYS A 654 13.52 -21.97 14.11
C LYS A 654 14.73 -21.88 13.17
N PHE A 655 15.47 -22.98 13.03
CA PHE A 655 16.58 -23.07 12.10
C PHE A 655 16.08 -22.93 10.65
N LEU A 656 15.09 -23.73 10.26
CA LEU A 656 14.49 -23.69 8.92
C LEU A 656 13.84 -22.33 8.60
N GLU A 657 13.16 -21.70 9.56
CA GLU A 657 12.59 -20.34 9.42
C GLU A 657 13.69 -19.31 9.11
N LYS A 658 14.84 -19.41 9.77
CA LYS A 658 15.96 -18.49 9.58
C LYS A 658 16.60 -18.67 8.21
N VAL A 659 16.84 -19.92 7.80
CA VAL A 659 17.36 -20.30 6.49
C VAL A 659 16.45 -19.78 5.39
N LYS A 660 15.16 -20.13 5.46
CA LYS A 660 14.12 -19.69 4.52
C LYS A 660 14.03 -18.17 4.43
N SER A 661 14.15 -17.46 5.55
CA SER A 661 14.11 -15.99 5.58
C SER A 661 15.28 -15.36 4.82
N VAL A 662 16.48 -15.95 4.91
CA VAL A 662 17.64 -15.45 4.16
C VAL A 662 17.49 -15.76 2.68
N ALA A 663 17.15 -17.00 2.30
CA ALA A 663 16.93 -17.36 0.90
C ALA A 663 15.86 -16.45 0.25
N ALA A 664 14.71 -16.28 0.89
CA ALA A 664 13.63 -15.42 0.38
C ALA A 664 13.98 -13.93 0.31
N ARG A 665 15.03 -13.47 1.01
CA ARG A 665 15.48 -12.07 1.04
C ARG A 665 16.82 -11.84 0.33
N SER A 666 17.23 -12.79 -0.50
CA SER A 666 18.49 -12.70 -1.25
C SER A 666 18.20 -12.73 -2.74
N PHE A 667 18.71 -11.71 -3.44
CA PHE A 667 18.36 -11.45 -4.82
C PHE A 667 19.58 -11.24 -5.71
N LYS A 668 19.56 -11.88 -6.89
CA LYS A 668 20.36 -11.49 -8.05
C LYS A 668 19.70 -10.33 -8.77
N TYR A 669 20.49 -9.50 -9.44
CA TYR A 669 20.00 -8.37 -10.22
C TYR A 669 20.59 -8.37 -11.62
N LYS A 670 19.82 -7.91 -12.60
CA LYS A 670 20.26 -7.55 -13.95
C LYS A 670 19.52 -6.29 -14.41
N MET A 671 20.04 -5.62 -15.42
CA MET A 671 19.48 -4.38 -15.95
C MET A 671 19.30 -4.45 -17.46
N VAL A 672 18.22 -3.84 -17.94
CA VAL A 672 17.96 -3.64 -19.37
C VAL A 672 17.79 -2.16 -19.64
N LYS A 673 18.54 -1.60 -20.59
CA LYS A 673 18.33 -0.26 -21.14
C LYS A 673 17.67 -0.42 -22.51
N THR A 674 16.45 0.09 -22.69
CA THR A 674 15.64 -0.08 -23.91
C THR A 674 14.92 1.20 -24.31
N ASP A 675 14.66 1.39 -25.60
CA ASP A 675 13.74 2.40 -26.14
C ASP A 675 12.29 1.90 -26.33
N GLY A 676 12.02 0.64 -25.96
CA GLY A 676 10.71 0.01 -26.06
C GLY A 676 10.41 -0.63 -27.41
N LYS A 677 11.38 -0.67 -28.33
CA LYS A 677 11.22 -1.20 -29.70
C LYS A 677 12.21 -2.32 -30.03
N ALA A 678 12.63 -3.07 -29.02
CA ALA A 678 13.64 -4.12 -29.12
C ALA A 678 15.06 -3.64 -29.48
N HIS A 679 15.33 -2.33 -29.42
CA HIS A 679 16.71 -1.79 -29.38
C HIS A 679 17.16 -1.68 -27.93
N PHE A 680 17.68 -2.78 -27.39
CA PHE A 680 18.11 -2.81 -25.99
C PHE A 680 19.52 -3.34 -25.80
N ALA A 681 20.03 -3.12 -24.60
CA ALA A 681 21.19 -3.80 -24.05
C ALA A 681 20.82 -4.41 -22.70
N ILE A 682 21.20 -5.67 -22.49
CA ILE A 682 21.02 -6.43 -21.26
C ILE A 682 22.37 -6.55 -20.56
N SER A 683 22.42 -6.26 -19.26
CA SER A 683 23.62 -6.49 -18.46
C SER A 683 23.76 -7.97 -18.10
N ASP A 684 24.99 -8.41 -17.86
CA ASP A 684 25.21 -9.61 -17.06
C ASP A 684 24.59 -9.47 -15.66
N THR A 685 24.43 -10.60 -14.97
CA THR A 685 24.04 -10.58 -13.55
C THR A 685 25.14 -9.91 -12.74
N TYR A 686 24.79 -8.96 -11.88
CA TYR A 686 25.80 -8.27 -11.08
C TYR A 686 26.45 -9.22 -10.06
N PHE A 687 27.78 -9.11 -9.98
CA PHE A 687 28.63 -9.95 -9.14
C PHE A 687 29.60 -9.08 -8.34
N THR A 688 29.85 -9.48 -7.09
CA THR A 688 30.90 -8.90 -6.24
C THR A 688 31.77 -9.99 -5.62
N GLU A 689 33.06 -9.70 -5.43
CA GLU A 689 33.99 -10.57 -4.70
C GLU A 689 33.82 -10.46 -3.17
N GLU A 690 33.14 -9.42 -2.68
CA GLU A 690 32.93 -9.19 -1.24
C GLU A 690 31.85 -10.11 -0.67
N ILE A 691 32.23 -11.06 0.19
CA ILE A 691 31.29 -11.96 0.86
C ILE A 691 30.50 -11.20 1.94
N ALA A 692 29.19 -11.09 1.76
CA ALA A 692 28.29 -10.56 2.78
C ALA A 692 28.42 -11.34 4.11
N LYS A 693 28.49 -10.63 5.24
CA LYS A 693 28.42 -11.25 6.58
C LYS A 693 27.03 -11.86 6.81
N LEU A 694 26.88 -13.14 6.47
CA LEU A 694 25.63 -13.84 6.70
C LEU A 694 25.32 -13.98 8.19
N PRO A 695 24.05 -13.98 8.61
CA PRO A 695 23.66 -14.13 10.00
C PRO A 695 23.78 -15.58 10.50
N PHE A 696 24.61 -16.43 9.89
CA PHE A 696 24.73 -17.86 10.19
C PHE A 696 26.07 -18.22 10.84
N ASP A 697 26.14 -19.43 11.42
CA ASP A 697 27.42 -20.04 11.74
C ASP A 697 28.13 -20.54 10.47
N GLU A 698 29.42 -20.86 10.60
CA GLU A 698 30.28 -21.24 9.47
C GLU A 698 29.74 -22.48 8.73
N SER A 699 29.16 -23.44 9.45
CA SER A 699 28.65 -24.71 8.88
C SER A 699 27.46 -24.52 7.93
N VAL A 700 26.70 -23.44 8.06
CA VAL A 700 25.59 -23.10 7.16
C VAL A 700 26.03 -22.11 6.09
N ARG A 701 27.03 -21.26 6.39
CA ARG A 701 27.57 -20.33 5.39
C ARG A 701 28.22 -21.09 4.22
N GLU A 702 28.91 -22.18 4.50
CA GLU A 702 29.57 -23.00 3.47
C GLU A 702 28.59 -23.68 2.51
N THR A 703 27.32 -23.85 2.89
CA THR A 703 26.28 -24.44 2.03
C THR A 703 25.68 -23.44 1.03
N TYR A 704 26.03 -22.16 1.15
CA TYR A 704 25.53 -21.07 0.32
C TYR A 704 26.68 -20.43 -0.46
N THR A 705 27.18 -21.14 -1.47
CA THR A 705 28.43 -20.79 -2.19
C THR A 705 28.33 -19.53 -3.06
N THR A 706 27.10 -19.17 -3.45
CA THR A 706 26.72 -18.02 -4.31
C THR A 706 26.20 -16.83 -3.49
N LEU A 707 25.74 -17.07 -2.26
CA LEU A 707 25.11 -16.06 -1.41
C LEU A 707 26.11 -15.00 -0.92
N GLY A 708 25.82 -13.74 -1.20
CA GLY A 708 26.72 -12.62 -0.97
C GLY A 708 27.71 -12.34 -2.10
N LYS A 709 27.75 -13.15 -3.17
CA LYS A 709 28.53 -12.87 -4.40
C LYS A 709 27.64 -12.33 -5.51
N ASP A 710 26.65 -13.12 -5.92
CA ASP A 710 25.65 -12.73 -6.93
C ASP A 710 24.27 -12.53 -6.32
N HIS A 711 24.00 -13.09 -5.14
CA HIS A 711 22.76 -12.86 -4.37
C HIS A 711 22.97 -11.91 -3.20
N PHE A 712 22.30 -10.76 -3.24
CA PHE A 712 22.47 -9.67 -2.29
C PHE A 712 21.39 -9.70 -1.20
N TYR A 713 21.83 -9.67 0.05
CA TYR A 713 20.99 -9.72 1.25
C TYR A 713 21.13 -8.42 2.06
N PRO A 714 20.04 -7.67 2.29
CA PRO A 714 20.09 -6.44 3.06
C PRO A 714 20.13 -6.71 4.58
N GLN A 715 21.05 -6.01 5.26
CA GLN A 715 21.37 -6.29 6.65
C GLN A 715 20.70 -5.30 7.61
N PRO A 716 20.04 -5.79 8.67
CA PRO A 716 19.44 -4.91 9.66
C PRO A 716 20.50 -4.13 10.44
N ASN A 717 20.43 -2.80 10.42
CA ASN A 717 21.26 -1.95 11.27
C ASN A 717 20.65 -1.79 12.67
N TRP A 718 21.48 -1.86 13.70
CA TRP A 718 21.06 -1.62 15.09
C TRP A 718 20.78 -0.14 15.40
N PHE A 719 21.38 0.78 14.64
CA PHE A 719 21.31 2.21 14.88
C PHE A 719 21.20 2.98 13.57
N GLN A 720 20.31 3.97 13.52
CA GLN A 720 20.11 4.87 12.39
C GLN A 720 21.05 6.07 12.55
N ALA A 721 22.22 6.05 11.91
CA ALA A 721 23.28 7.05 12.15
C ALA A 721 22.87 8.48 11.76
N ASP A 722 21.98 8.64 10.79
CA ASP A 722 21.38 9.93 10.38
C ASP A 722 20.52 10.57 11.49
N LYS A 723 20.02 9.77 12.46
CA LYS A 723 19.27 10.25 13.62
C LYS A 723 20.16 10.62 14.81
N LEU A 724 21.49 10.50 14.68
CA LEU A 724 22.42 10.86 15.74
C LEU A 724 22.26 12.33 16.21
N PRO A 725 22.08 13.34 15.34
CA PRO A 725 21.84 14.72 15.79
C PRO A 725 20.55 14.84 16.63
N ALA A 726 19.49 14.12 16.26
CA ALA A 726 18.23 14.10 17.00
C ALA A 726 18.39 13.42 18.38
N LEU A 727 19.16 12.33 18.45
CA LEU A 727 19.49 11.68 19.72
C LEU A 727 20.26 12.64 20.65
N ILE A 728 21.30 13.30 20.14
CA ILE A 728 22.10 14.27 20.91
C ILE A 728 21.21 15.42 21.39
N ALA A 729 20.38 16.00 20.52
CA ALA A 729 19.46 17.06 20.89
C ALA A 729 18.47 16.62 21.98
N THR A 730 17.95 15.40 21.89
CA THR A 730 17.03 14.82 22.88
C THR A 730 17.72 14.63 24.24
N LEU A 731 18.98 14.16 24.25
CA LEU A 731 19.76 14.01 25.48
C LEU A 731 20.08 15.36 26.12
N ILE A 732 20.44 16.38 25.33
CA ILE A 732 20.66 17.75 25.81
C ILE A 732 19.37 18.31 26.42
N PHE A 733 18.24 18.16 25.73
CA PHE A 733 16.94 18.59 26.21
C PHE A 733 16.56 17.88 27.52
N GLY A 734 16.68 16.56 27.58
CA GLY A 734 16.40 15.76 28.77
C GLY A 734 17.30 16.16 29.97
N PHE A 735 18.58 16.44 29.71
CA PHE A 735 19.49 16.95 30.72
C PHE A 735 19.07 18.33 31.23
N MET A 736 18.69 19.26 30.34
CA MET A 736 18.19 20.60 30.73
C MET A 736 16.91 20.50 31.56
N VAL A 737 15.96 19.65 31.17
CA VAL A 737 14.73 19.40 31.92
C VAL A 737 15.05 18.87 33.32
N PHE A 738 15.90 17.84 33.42
CA PHE A 738 16.34 17.28 34.70
C PHE A 738 17.02 18.34 35.59
N PHE A 739 17.93 19.12 35.02
CA PHE A 739 18.66 20.17 35.74
C PHE A 739 17.72 21.27 36.26
N MET A 740 16.79 21.76 35.43
CA MET A 740 15.85 22.81 35.81
C MET A 740 14.80 22.33 36.83
N ILE A 741 14.31 21.10 36.73
CA ILE A 741 13.43 20.50 37.75
C ILE A 741 14.17 20.39 39.09
N ARG A 742 15.43 19.92 39.09
CA ARG A 742 16.24 19.85 40.31
C ARG A 742 16.44 21.24 40.93
N GLN A 743 16.65 22.25 40.09
CA GLN A 743 16.79 23.64 40.52
C GLN A 743 15.49 24.19 41.14
N ALA A 744 14.34 23.96 40.49
CA ALA A 744 13.03 24.36 41.01
C ALA A 744 12.72 23.67 42.35
N LYS A 745 12.99 22.36 42.47
CA LYS A 745 12.81 21.59 43.71
C LYS A 745 13.74 22.03 44.84
N SER A 746 14.88 22.64 44.52
CA SER A 746 15.82 23.19 45.52
C SER A 746 15.36 24.53 46.12
N GLY A 747 14.18 25.03 45.73
CA GLY A 747 13.61 26.27 46.26
C GLY A 747 14.11 27.55 45.59
N LYS A 748 14.83 27.45 44.46
CA LYS A 748 15.17 28.64 43.67
C LYS A 748 13.93 29.14 42.93
N GLU A 749 13.64 30.43 43.07
CA GLU A 749 12.56 31.07 42.32
C GLU A 749 12.94 31.17 40.83
N LEU A 750 12.18 30.47 39.99
CA LEU A 750 12.32 30.55 38.53
C LEU A 750 11.36 31.62 38.00
N TYR A 751 11.91 32.68 37.40
CA TYR A 751 11.10 33.71 36.75
C TYR A 751 10.32 33.16 35.56
N ILE A 752 9.00 33.42 35.55
CA ILE A 752 8.07 33.23 34.43
C ILE A 752 7.49 34.59 34.03
N ARG A 753 7.43 34.85 32.72
CA ARG A 753 6.80 36.05 32.16
C ARG A 753 5.28 36.00 32.44
N PRO A 754 4.65 37.08 32.94
CA PRO A 754 3.20 37.15 33.07
C PRO A 754 2.51 37.06 31.70
N ILE A 755 1.39 36.32 31.65
CA ILE A 755 0.59 36.14 30.44
C ILE A 755 -0.77 36.76 30.68
N ALA A 756 -1.08 37.83 29.93
CA ALA A 756 -2.28 38.65 30.15
C ALA A 756 -3.58 37.83 30.14
N GLY A 757 -3.71 36.86 29.24
CA GLY A 757 -4.90 36.00 29.17
C GLY A 757 -5.08 35.08 30.38
N ILE A 758 -4.02 34.76 31.12
CA ILE A 758 -4.09 33.98 32.36
C ILE A 758 -4.45 34.88 33.53
N ASP A 759 -3.83 36.06 33.61
CA ASP A 759 -4.10 37.03 34.68
C ASP A 759 -5.57 37.52 34.64
N GLU A 760 -6.19 37.55 33.45
CA GLU A 760 -7.59 37.96 33.28
C GLU A 760 -8.61 36.86 33.64
N ILE A 761 -8.21 35.60 33.81
CA ILE A 761 -9.15 34.50 34.11
C ILE A 761 -9.96 34.80 35.37
N ASP A 762 -9.31 35.24 36.45
CA ASP A 762 -9.98 35.53 37.72
C ASP A 762 -10.95 36.73 37.59
N ASN A 763 -10.57 37.78 36.83
CA ASN A 763 -11.43 38.93 36.57
C ASN A 763 -12.66 38.56 35.73
N ALA A 764 -12.47 37.74 34.69
CA ALA A 764 -13.54 37.29 33.80
C ALA A 764 -14.54 36.38 34.53
N ILE A 765 -14.08 35.57 35.50
CA ILE A 765 -14.95 34.79 36.39
C ILE A 765 -15.71 35.72 37.33
N GLY A 766 -15.03 36.68 37.99
CA GLY A 766 -15.68 37.64 38.90
C GLY A 766 -16.77 38.45 38.21
N ARG A 767 -16.54 38.89 36.96
CA ARG A 767 -17.57 39.56 36.15
C ARG A 767 -18.77 38.67 35.85
N ALA A 768 -18.55 37.39 35.56
CA ALA A 768 -19.65 36.44 35.36
C ALA A 768 -20.51 36.28 36.62
N THR A 769 -19.86 36.25 37.79
CA THR A 769 -20.51 36.26 39.10
C THR A 769 -21.34 37.53 39.32
N GLU A 770 -20.75 38.72 39.11
CA GLU A 770 -21.43 40.01 39.27
C GLU A 770 -22.65 40.16 38.36
N MET A 771 -22.58 39.59 37.14
CA MET A 771 -23.67 39.62 36.17
C MET A 771 -24.75 38.54 36.41
N GLY A 772 -24.51 37.58 37.32
CA GLY A 772 -25.40 36.45 37.57
C GLY A 772 -25.62 35.56 36.34
N LYS A 773 -24.61 35.48 35.46
CA LYS A 773 -24.69 34.78 34.16
C LYS A 773 -23.63 33.68 34.07
N PRO A 774 -23.89 32.60 33.30
CA PRO A 774 -23.01 31.44 33.29
C PRO A 774 -21.70 31.68 32.53
N ILE A 775 -20.69 30.91 32.91
CA ILE A 775 -19.42 30.73 32.20
C ILE A 775 -19.58 29.58 31.20
N LEU A 776 -19.12 29.77 29.97
CA LEU A 776 -18.95 28.68 29.00
C LEU A 776 -17.49 28.25 28.96
N PHE A 777 -17.20 26.95 28.98
CA PHE A 777 -15.85 26.43 28.80
C PHE A 777 -15.83 25.32 27.74
N VAL A 778 -15.05 25.50 26.68
CA VAL A 778 -14.88 24.51 25.61
C VAL A 778 -13.45 23.94 25.69
N PRO A 779 -13.26 22.66 26.05
CA PRO A 779 -11.93 22.04 26.22
C PRO A 779 -11.28 21.60 24.89
N GLY A 780 -11.53 22.34 23.80
CA GLY A 780 -11.14 21.95 22.45
C GLY A 780 -12.04 20.88 21.83
N LEU A 781 -11.76 20.54 20.56
CA LEU A 781 -12.55 19.58 19.77
C LEU A 781 -11.81 18.26 19.53
N SER A 782 -10.56 18.12 19.98
CA SER A 782 -9.75 16.90 19.77
C SER A 782 -9.97 15.86 20.87
N GLY A 783 -9.39 14.68 20.70
CA GLY A 783 -9.46 13.59 21.67
C GLY A 783 -8.49 13.77 22.84
N ILE A 784 -8.54 12.86 23.81
CA ILE A 784 -7.67 12.89 25.00
C ILE A 784 -6.18 12.66 24.69
N THR A 785 -5.87 12.09 23.51
CA THR A 785 -4.49 11.89 23.05
C THR A 785 -3.81 13.18 22.61
N ASP A 786 -4.58 14.26 22.47
CA ASP A 786 -4.09 15.57 22.08
C ASP A 786 -3.61 16.36 23.30
N VAL A 787 -2.39 16.88 23.22
CA VAL A 787 -1.74 17.60 24.32
C VAL A 787 -2.48 18.90 24.64
N ALA A 788 -3.07 19.56 23.64
CA ALA A 788 -3.85 20.77 23.86
C ALA A 788 -5.14 20.51 24.63
N THR A 789 -5.80 19.37 24.37
CA THR A 789 -6.99 18.94 25.13
C THR A 789 -6.64 18.67 26.60
N LEU A 790 -5.49 18.03 26.87
CA LEU A 790 -5.01 17.80 28.24
C LEU A 790 -4.74 19.13 28.97
N ALA A 791 -4.11 20.09 28.30
CA ALA A 791 -3.90 21.43 28.85
C ALA A 791 -5.25 22.15 29.11
N GLY A 792 -6.20 22.07 28.17
CA GLY A 792 -7.54 22.62 28.32
C GLY A 792 -8.30 22.06 29.52
N LEU A 793 -8.21 20.75 29.76
CA LEU A 793 -8.81 20.10 30.94
C LEU A 793 -8.14 20.53 32.26
N SER A 794 -6.83 20.75 32.26
CA SER A 794 -6.13 21.28 33.44
C SER A 794 -6.60 22.70 33.79
N ILE A 795 -6.79 23.56 32.79
CA ILE A 795 -7.34 24.92 32.97
C ILE A 795 -8.81 24.84 33.43
N LEU A 796 -9.61 23.92 32.86
CA LEU A 796 -11.00 23.70 33.27
C LEU A 796 -11.10 23.42 34.77
N GLY A 797 -10.24 22.58 35.34
CA GLY A 797 -10.25 22.29 36.77
C GLY A 797 -10.09 23.55 37.63
N ARG A 798 -9.20 24.47 37.24
CA ARG A 798 -9.01 25.74 37.94
C ARG A 798 -10.21 26.68 37.79
N VAL A 799 -10.74 26.83 36.57
CA VAL A 799 -11.92 27.66 36.30
C VAL A 799 -13.14 27.13 37.05
N ALA A 800 -13.35 25.81 37.07
CA ALA A 800 -14.44 25.16 37.79
C ALA A 800 -14.33 25.34 39.31
N LYS A 801 -13.11 25.24 39.87
CA LYS A 801 -12.87 25.47 41.30
C LYS A 801 -13.22 26.90 41.69
N LYS A 802 -12.78 27.88 40.90
CA LYS A 802 -13.10 29.30 41.10
C LYS A 802 -14.58 29.60 40.91
N ALA A 803 -15.22 29.00 39.91
CA ALA A 803 -16.65 29.10 39.71
C ALA A 803 -17.43 28.58 40.92
N ALA A 804 -17.00 27.47 41.54
CA ALA A 804 -17.59 26.94 42.77
C ALA A 804 -17.38 27.87 44.00
N GLU A 805 -16.18 28.43 44.16
CA GLU A 805 -15.87 29.42 45.22
C GLU A 805 -16.78 30.66 45.14
N TYR A 806 -17.09 31.12 43.92
CA TYR A 806 -17.92 32.29 43.65
C TYR A 806 -19.41 31.97 43.38
N ASP A 807 -19.85 30.73 43.58
CA ASP A 807 -21.25 30.30 43.33
C ASP A 807 -21.74 30.63 41.89
N THR A 808 -20.86 30.49 40.91
CA THR A 808 -21.12 30.85 39.50
C THR A 808 -21.34 29.60 38.65
N LYS A 809 -22.42 29.60 37.85
CA LYS A 809 -22.77 28.47 36.97
C LYS A 809 -21.74 28.32 35.84
N ILE A 810 -21.24 27.10 35.63
CA ILE A 810 -20.35 26.74 34.52
C ILE A 810 -21.05 25.76 33.57
N LEU A 811 -20.86 25.95 32.26
CA LEU A 811 -21.38 25.12 31.18
C LEU A 811 -20.22 24.62 30.31
N VAL A 812 -20.08 23.30 30.20
CA VAL A 812 -18.95 22.65 29.53
C VAL A 812 -19.46 21.73 28.43
N PRO A 813 -19.74 22.25 27.22
CA PRO A 813 -20.08 21.41 26.09
C PRO A 813 -18.84 20.66 25.59
N VAL A 814 -18.98 19.35 25.37
CA VAL A 814 -17.88 18.46 24.92
C VAL A 814 -18.27 17.77 23.61
N ARG A 815 -17.31 17.68 22.69
CA ARG A 815 -17.48 17.02 21.38
C ARG A 815 -17.09 15.54 21.41
N ASP A 816 -16.10 15.17 22.21
CA ASP A 816 -15.52 13.83 22.24
C ASP A 816 -16.11 12.96 23.37
N TYR A 817 -16.40 11.70 23.06
CA TYR A 817 -17.06 10.77 24.00
C TYR A 817 -16.11 10.24 25.09
N ILE A 818 -14.79 10.30 24.88
CA ILE A 818 -13.79 9.94 25.90
C ILE A 818 -13.49 11.15 26.80
N VAL A 819 -13.43 12.36 26.23
CA VAL A 819 -13.20 13.59 26.99
C VAL A 819 -14.38 13.91 27.94
N LEU A 820 -15.62 13.58 27.56
CA LEU A 820 -16.82 13.84 28.36
C LEU A 820 -16.72 13.34 29.82
N PRO A 821 -16.52 12.03 30.10
CA PRO A 821 -16.44 11.53 31.47
C PRO A 821 -15.24 12.10 32.24
N ILE A 822 -14.15 12.45 31.54
CA ILE A 822 -12.97 13.06 32.18
C ILE A 822 -13.28 14.48 32.62
N ALA A 823 -13.88 15.29 31.75
CA ALA A 823 -14.31 16.65 32.07
C ALA A 823 -15.35 16.67 33.21
N GLN A 824 -16.25 15.69 33.26
CA GLN A 824 -17.20 15.51 34.36
C GLN A 824 -16.51 15.30 35.70
N GLU A 825 -15.50 14.41 35.75
CA GLU A 825 -14.77 14.16 36.99
C GLU A 825 -13.90 15.36 37.39
N VAL A 826 -13.25 16.04 36.43
CA VAL A 826 -12.48 17.27 36.70
C VAL A 826 -13.35 18.36 37.33
N VAL A 827 -14.53 18.63 36.77
CA VAL A 827 -15.45 19.64 37.32
C VAL A 827 -15.96 19.23 38.70
N LYS A 828 -16.30 17.95 38.89
CA LYS A 828 -16.74 17.41 40.17
C LYS A 828 -15.66 17.54 41.24
N GLU A 829 -14.44 17.08 40.97
CA GLU A 829 -13.30 17.18 41.89
C GLU A 829 -13.01 18.64 42.26
N ALA A 830 -13.06 19.55 41.29
CA ALA A 830 -12.87 20.97 41.53
C ALA A 830 -13.90 21.57 42.52
N HIS A 831 -15.17 21.15 42.46
CA HIS A 831 -16.20 21.60 43.42
C HIS A 831 -15.99 20.99 44.81
N TYR A 832 -15.52 19.74 44.89
CA TYR A 832 -15.18 19.08 46.14
C TYR A 832 -13.98 19.74 46.81
N GLU A 833 -12.93 20.05 46.05
CA GLU A 833 -11.75 20.77 46.55
C GLU A 833 -12.07 22.20 47.02
N ALA A 834 -13.05 22.86 46.39
CA ALA A 834 -13.55 24.16 46.83
C ALA A 834 -14.37 24.07 48.13
N GLY A 835 -14.62 22.86 48.65
CA GLY A 835 -15.45 22.63 49.83
C GLY A 835 -16.95 22.84 49.59
N ARG A 836 -17.39 22.91 48.32
CA ARG A 836 -18.79 23.13 47.92
C ARG A 836 -19.36 22.01 47.03
N PRO A 837 -19.39 20.75 47.50
CA PRO A 837 -19.96 19.65 46.73
C PRO A 837 -21.46 19.84 46.46
N ASP A 838 -22.15 20.66 47.26
CA ASP A 838 -23.55 21.08 47.09
C ASP A 838 -23.79 21.90 45.81
N SER A 839 -22.78 22.65 45.35
CA SER A 839 -22.88 23.50 44.17
C SER A 839 -22.66 22.77 42.84
N HIS A 840 -22.26 21.49 42.88
CA HIS A 840 -21.97 20.71 41.67
C HIS A 840 -23.25 20.28 40.94
N ASP A 841 -23.45 20.79 39.72
CA ASP A 841 -24.48 20.33 38.80
C ASP A 841 -23.95 19.21 37.89
N LYS A 842 -24.56 18.02 37.96
CA LYS A 842 -24.23 16.86 37.11
C LYS A 842 -24.49 17.12 35.62
N ASN A 843 -25.34 18.10 35.29
CA ASN A 843 -25.67 18.48 33.92
C ASN A 843 -24.81 19.65 33.39
N SER A 844 -23.86 20.16 34.19
CA SER A 844 -22.96 21.25 33.76
C SER A 844 -22.05 20.83 32.60
N VAL A 845 -21.69 19.55 32.52
CA VAL A 845 -20.82 18.98 31.47
C VAL A 845 -21.64 18.02 30.61
N PHE A 846 -21.77 18.31 29.31
CA PHE A 846 -22.66 17.58 28.42
C PHE A 846 -22.11 17.40 27.01
N PHE A 847 -22.50 16.30 26.37
CA PHE A 847 -22.13 15.98 24.99
C PHE A 847 -23.14 16.56 24.00
N ILE A 848 -22.65 17.13 22.88
CA ILE A 848 -23.52 17.62 21.80
C ILE A 848 -23.49 16.66 20.61
N THR A 849 -22.33 16.50 19.97
CA THR A 849 -22.14 15.66 18.77
C THR A 849 -20.66 15.57 18.43
N THR A 850 -20.25 14.52 17.72
CA THR A 850 -18.88 14.37 17.19
C THR A 850 -18.66 15.14 15.89
N ALA A 851 -19.71 15.61 15.23
CA ALA A 851 -19.59 16.38 13.98
C ALA A 851 -19.20 17.84 14.24
N GLN A 852 -18.06 18.28 13.71
CA GLN A 852 -17.40 19.57 14.00
C GLN A 852 -18.35 20.79 13.93
N PHE A 853 -18.98 21.06 12.79
CA PHE A 853 -19.86 22.24 12.65
C PHE A 853 -21.21 22.10 13.35
N ALA A 854 -21.70 20.86 13.54
CA ALA A 854 -22.91 20.63 14.32
C ALA A 854 -22.68 20.87 15.82
N PHE A 855 -21.48 20.54 16.33
CA PHE A 855 -21.06 20.88 17.68
C PHE A 855 -21.09 22.40 17.87
N VAL A 856 -20.50 23.14 16.93
CA VAL A 856 -20.43 24.62 16.98
C VAL A 856 -21.82 25.26 16.93
N ALA A 857 -22.71 24.77 16.05
CA ALA A 857 -24.10 25.22 16.04
C ALA A 857 -24.80 24.99 17.39
N GLY A 858 -24.52 23.86 18.04
CA GLY A 858 -25.01 23.55 19.38
C GLY A 858 -24.47 24.52 20.44
N VAL A 859 -23.15 24.77 20.46
CA VAL A 859 -22.48 25.71 21.38
C VAL A 859 -22.98 27.14 21.17
N ASN A 860 -23.12 27.59 19.92
CA ASN A 860 -23.69 28.88 19.58
C ASN A 860 -25.13 29.02 20.11
N GLY A 861 -25.94 27.97 19.96
CA GLY A 861 -27.26 27.91 20.55
C GLY A 861 -27.25 28.04 22.08
N VAL A 862 -26.26 27.46 22.77
CA VAL A 862 -26.09 27.62 24.23
C VAL A 862 -25.76 29.06 24.58
N MET A 863 -24.78 29.68 23.92
CA MET A 863 -24.38 31.08 24.16
C MET A 863 -25.56 32.04 24.01
N ILE A 864 -26.36 31.89 22.95
CA ILE A 864 -27.50 32.76 22.66
C ILE A 864 -28.62 32.59 23.70
N ARG A 865 -28.93 31.35 24.11
CA ARG A 865 -30.01 31.06 25.07
C ARG A 865 -29.66 31.45 26.51
N GLU A 866 -28.48 31.04 26.96
CA GLU A 866 -28.04 31.25 28.34
C GLU A 866 -27.42 32.63 28.54
N LYS A 867 -27.09 33.35 27.46
CA LYS A 867 -26.43 34.66 27.46
C LYS A 867 -25.18 34.65 28.35
N THR A 868 -24.26 33.75 28.04
CA THR A 868 -23.02 33.53 28.80
C THR A 868 -22.24 34.83 28.97
N ALA A 869 -21.66 35.06 30.16
CA ALA A 869 -20.93 36.29 30.47
C ALA A 869 -19.46 36.21 30.02
N THR A 870 -18.93 35.00 30.07
CA THR A 870 -17.52 34.69 29.81
C THR A 870 -17.44 33.36 29.08
N ASN A 871 -16.65 33.31 28.00
CA ASN A 871 -16.39 32.12 27.22
C ASN A 871 -14.89 31.80 27.23
N PHE A 872 -14.56 30.57 27.64
CA PHE A 872 -13.21 30.02 27.57
C PHE A 872 -13.12 29.02 26.43
N TYR A 873 -12.15 29.20 25.54
CA TYR A 873 -11.86 28.29 24.44
C TYR A 873 -10.44 27.75 24.59
N MET A 874 -10.27 26.63 25.28
CA MET A 874 -8.95 26.11 25.67
C MET A 874 -8.73 24.71 25.09
N GLY A 875 -7.85 24.58 24.09
CA GLY A 875 -7.50 23.29 23.50
C GLY A 875 -7.23 23.35 21.99
N MET A 876 -7.43 22.22 21.32
CA MET A 876 -7.26 22.11 19.87
C MET A 876 -8.53 22.55 19.14
N PHE A 877 -8.38 23.46 18.18
CA PHE A 877 -9.45 23.98 17.34
C PHE A 877 -9.04 23.95 15.86
N TRP A 878 -10.04 23.97 14.98
CA TRP A 878 -9.88 24.10 13.53
C TRP A 878 -10.77 25.25 13.01
N ALA A 879 -11.19 25.17 11.74
CA ALA A 879 -11.92 26.21 11.00
C ALA A 879 -13.19 26.75 11.69
N GLU A 880 -13.71 26.06 12.70
CA GLU A 880 -14.86 26.50 13.48
C GLU A 880 -14.60 27.61 14.49
N ALA A 881 -13.34 27.87 14.86
CA ALA A 881 -12.97 28.84 15.89
C ALA A 881 -13.61 30.21 15.66
N LEU A 882 -13.59 30.69 14.41
CA LEU A 882 -14.14 31.99 14.04
C LEU A 882 -15.66 32.08 14.28
N ILE A 883 -16.41 31.08 13.85
CA ILE A 883 -17.88 31.06 13.93
C ILE A 883 -18.36 31.06 15.39
N MET A 884 -17.63 30.33 16.24
CA MET A 884 -17.95 30.21 17.66
C MET A 884 -17.67 31.52 18.41
N THR A 885 -16.49 32.09 18.17
CA THR A 885 -16.04 33.32 18.84
C THR A 885 -16.77 34.57 18.37
N GLU A 886 -17.19 34.64 17.11
CA GLU A 886 -18.06 35.70 16.60
C GLU A 886 -19.40 35.70 17.35
N THR A 887 -19.97 34.52 17.60
CA THR A 887 -21.22 34.41 18.36
C THR A 887 -21.04 34.90 19.79
N GLY A 888 -19.96 34.50 20.48
CA GLY A 888 -19.69 34.97 21.83
C GLY A 888 -19.52 36.49 21.91
N SER A 889 -18.80 37.07 20.94
CA SER A 889 -18.65 38.53 20.79
C SER A 889 -20.00 39.21 20.59
N SER A 890 -20.87 38.66 19.72
CA SER A 890 -22.22 39.19 19.47
C SER A 890 -23.12 39.17 20.72
N THR A 891 -22.89 38.24 21.65
CA THR A 891 -23.60 38.17 22.94
C THR A 891 -23.02 39.06 24.03
N GLY A 892 -21.88 39.71 23.78
CA GLY A 892 -21.17 40.57 24.73
C GLY A 892 -20.39 39.83 25.82
N ALA A 893 -20.06 38.56 25.58
CA ALA A 893 -19.24 37.76 26.49
C ALA A 893 -17.77 38.20 26.41
N ILE A 894 -17.07 38.22 27.55
CA ILE A 894 -15.59 38.25 27.54
C ILE A 894 -15.10 36.89 27.04
N GLN A 895 -14.14 36.90 26.13
CA GLN A 895 -13.63 35.69 25.51
C GLN A 895 -12.13 35.54 25.75
N ILE A 896 -11.75 34.41 26.34
CA ILE A 896 -10.35 34.04 26.57
C ILE A 896 -10.11 32.71 25.86
N ALA A 897 -9.23 32.73 24.87
CA ALA A 897 -8.90 31.56 24.06
C ALA A 897 -7.45 31.11 24.27
N GLY A 898 -7.17 29.85 23.98
CA GLY A 898 -5.84 29.28 23.98
C GLY A 898 -5.76 28.05 23.10
N THR A 899 -4.84 28.06 22.13
CA THR A 899 -4.65 26.95 21.19
C THR A 899 -3.21 26.87 20.69
N ASP A 900 -2.76 25.65 20.42
CA ASP A 900 -1.50 25.35 19.72
C ASP A 900 -1.65 25.28 18.19
N ALA A 901 -2.88 25.37 17.69
CA ALA A 901 -3.18 25.35 16.27
C ALA A 901 -2.75 26.66 15.57
N VAL A 902 -1.59 26.63 14.90
CA VAL A 902 -1.00 27.78 14.18
C VAL A 902 -1.99 28.46 13.23
N THR A 903 -2.86 27.68 12.57
CA THR A 903 -3.83 28.20 11.60
C THR A 903 -5.05 28.87 12.24
N GLN A 904 -5.31 28.67 13.53
CA GLN A 904 -6.48 29.23 14.22
C GLN A 904 -6.15 30.41 15.13
N ILE A 905 -4.90 30.54 15.56
CA ILE A 905 -4.41 31.66 16.38
C ILE A 905 -4.85 33.03 15.81
N PRO A 906 -4.75 33.31 14.49
CA PRO A 906 -5.20 34.59 13.94
C PRO A 906 -6.69 34.87 14.20
N PHE A 907 -7.55 33.86 14.11
CA PHE A 907 -8.98 34.04 14.36
C PHE A 907 -9.25 34.39 15.82
N PHE A 908 -8.66 33.65 16.76
CA PHE A 908 -8.79 33.94 18.19
C PHE A 908 -8.25 35.33 18.55
N ILE A 909 -7.11 35.74 18.00
CA ILE A 909 -6.57 37.09 18.22
C ILE A 909 -7.56 38.16 17.73
N THR A 910 -8.26 37.92 16.62
CA THR A 910 -9.20 38.90 16.06
C THR A 910 -10.57 38.95 16.74
N THR A 911 -11.01 37.88 17.39
CA THR A 911 -12.38 37.77 17.91
C THR A 911 -12.47 37.59 19.43
N CYS A 912 -11.36 37.32 20.12
CA CYS A 912 -11.30 37.20 21.58
C CYS A 912 -10.56 38.36 22.22
N ASP A 913 -10.90 38.67 23.48
CA ASP A 913 -10.24 39.73 24.26
C ASP A 913 -8.80 39.35 24.61
N TYR A 914 -8.57 38.06 24.91
CA TYR A 914 -7.26 37.51 25.19
C TYR A 914 -7.05 36.16 24.50
N THR A 915 -5.85 35.94 23.96
CA THR A 915 -5.49 34.70 23.29
C THR A 915 -4.13 34.21 23.79
N LEU A 916 -4.07 32.98 24.30
CA LEU A 916 -2.85 32.25 24.58
C LEU A 916 -2.32 31.66 23.26
N ILE A 917 -1.12 32.08 22.87
CA ILE A 917 -0.51 31.74 21.58
C ILE A 917 0.36 30.51 21.72
N GLY A 918 -0.03 29.41 21.07
CA GLY A 918 0.84 28.26 20.94
C GLY A 918 1.11 27.59 22.29
N GLU A 919 2.39 27.59 22.64
CA GLU A 919 2.93 27.04 23.88
C GLU A 919 2.46 27.74 25.16
N GLU A 920 1.91 28.96 25.07
CA GLU A 920 1.33 29.65 26.22
C GLU A 920 0.17 28.84 26.83
N LEU A 921 -0.56 28.07 26.01
CA LEU A 921 -1.59 27.14 26.47
C LEU A 921 -1.00 26.06 27.40
N TYR A 922 0.15 25.49 27.04
CA TYR A 922 0.80 24.46 27.85
C TYR A 922 1.48 25.04 29.09
N ALA A 923 1.98 26.28 28.99
CA ALA A 923 2.56 27.01 30.11
C ALA A 923 1.51 27.42 31.16
N ALA A 924 0.22 27.48 30.77
CA ALA A 924 -0.83 27.98 31.64
C ALA A 924 -1.02 27.14 32.91
N SER A 925 -0.91 25.82 32.84
CA SER A 925 -0.95 24.95 34.02
C SER A 925 0.21 25.23 34.97
N ALA A 926 1.43 25.39 34.45
CA ALA A 926 2.62 25.73 35.23
C ALA A 926 2.49 27.10 35.91
N TYR A 927 1.88 28.07 35.21
CA TYR A 927 1.64 29.41 35.72
C TYR A 927 0.62 29.42 36.86
N LEU A 928 -0.48 28.68 36.70
CA LEU A 928 -1.58 28.61 37.67
C LEU A 928 -1.24 27.75 38.90
N ALA A 929 -0.56 26.62 38.72
CA ALA A 929 -0.27 25.67 39.81
C ALA A 929 1.04 25.98 40.56
N ARG A 930 2.01 26.65 39.91
CA ARG A 930 3.37 26.93 40.41
C ARG A 930 4.10 25.71 40.98
N GLU A 931 3.83 24.52 40.42
CA GLU A 931 4.48 23.29 40.86
C GLU A 931 5.92 23.18 40.32
N PRO A 932 6.92 22.83 41.15
CA PRO A 932 8.32 22.76 40.74
C PRO A 932 8.60 21.90 39.50
N LEU A 933 7.81 20.84 39.29
CA LEU A 933 7.96 19.96 38.12
C LEU A 933 7.58 20.69 36.81
N GLN A 934 6.47 21.41 36.83
CA GLN A 934 5.94 22.13 35.68
C GLN A 934 6.80 23.37 35.39
N LEU A 935 7.19 24.11 36.43
CA LEU A 935 8.10 25.26 36.36
C LEU A 935 9.46 24.90 35.75
N GLY A 936 10.08 23.81 36.21
CA GLY A 936 11.38 23.35 35.71
C GLY A 936 11.32 22.94 34.23
N THR A 937 10.24 22.27 33.83
CA THR A 937 10.02 21.85 32.44
C THR A 937 9.83 23.05 31.52
N LEU A 938 8.98 24.02 31.90
CA LEU A 938 8.77 25.25 31.16
C LEU A 938 10.08 26.01 30.94
N LYS A 939 10.90 26.13 32.00
CA LYS A 939 12.18 26.85 31.89
C LYS A 939 13.19 26.14 30.99
N ALA A 940 13.25 24.82 31.02
CA ALA A 940 14.11 24.04 30.14
C ALA A 940 13.74 24.22 28.67
N VAL A 941 12.44 24.27 28.36
CA VAL A 941 11.93 24.56 27.01
C VAL A 941 12.41 25.94 26.53
N ASP A 942 12.31 26.97 27.36
CA ASP A 942 12.77 28.33 27.00
C ASP A 942 14.27 28.40 26.73
N TYR A 943 15.10 27.79 27.59
CA TYR A 943 16.54 27.74 27.35
C TYR A 943 16.90 26.95 26.09
N THR A 944 16.15 25.89 25.80
CA THR A 944 16.36 25.11 24.57
C THR A 944 16.07 25.94 23.33
N LYS A 945 15.01 26.76 23.33
CA LYS A 945 14.74 27.70 22.23
C LYS A 945 15.86 28.72 22.05
N PHE A 946 16.44 29.22 23.14
CA PHE A 946 17.58 30.12 23.05
C PHE A 946 18.80 29.44 22.41
N VAL A 947 19.07 28.18 22.76
CA VAL A 947 20.12 27.38 22.12
C VAL A 947 19.83 27.17 20.64
N ILE A 948 18.59 26.84 20.27
CA ILE A 948 18.18 26.71 18.86
C ILE A 948 18.37 28.04 18.12
N LEU A 949 17.97 29.16 18.70
CA LEU A 949 18.14 30.50 18.09
C LEU A 949 19.62 30.82 17.87
N ALA A 950 20.48 30.58 18.86
CA ALA A 950 21.91 30.76 18.72
C ALA A 950 22.48 29.86 17.61
N PHE A 951 22.02 28.61 17.53
CA PHE A 951 22.42 27.66 16.51
C PHE A 951 21.99 28.11 15.10
N VAL A 952 20.78 28.66 14.94
CA VAL A 952 20.29 29.24 13.67
C VAL A 952 21.14 30.45 13.26
N ILE A 953 21.46 31.35 14.19
CA ILE A 953 22.31 32.51 13.91
C ILE A 953 23.71 32.07 13.45
N VAL A 954 24.34 31.16 14.19
CA VAL A 954 25.66 30.62 13.84
C VAL A 954 25.61 29.88 12.50
N GLY A 955 24.61 29.04 12.28
CA GLY A 955 24.40 28.34 11.00
C GLY A 955 24.21 29.30 9.82
N THR A 956 23.49 30.40 10.03
CA THR A 956 23.30 31.45 9.02
C THR A 956 24.62 32.15 8.68
N LEU A 957 25.42 32.49 9.69
CA LEU A 957 26.74 33.12 9.50
C LEU A 957 27.71 32.19 8.77
N LEU A 958 27.78 30.91 9.19
CA LEU A 958 28.60 29.89 8.53
C LEU A 958 28.17 29.67 7.09
N SER A 959 26.85 29.59 6.84
CA SER A 959 26.31 29.46 5.50
C SER A 959 26.68 30.66 4.63
N THR A 960 26.62 31.90 5.16
CA THR A 960 26.95 33.12 4.42
C THR A 960 28.39 33.11 3.88
N VAL A 961 29.34 32.48 4.59
CA VAL A 961 30.74 32.32 4.16
C VAL A 961 31.01 30.99 3.45
N GLN A 962 29.96 30.31 2.95
CA GLN A 962 30.04 29.03 2.22
C GLN A 962 30.62 27.85 3.05
N ALA A 963 30.62 27.95 4.38
CA ALA A 963 31.02 26.86 5.28
C ALA A 963 29.82 25.94 5.57
N THR A 964 29.64 24.92 4.73
CA THR A 964 28.42 24.07 4.73
C THR A 964 28.50 22.84 5.64
N PHE A 965 29.62 22.58 6.31
CA PHE A 965 29.79 21.37 7.15
C PHE A 965 28.71 21.20 8.23
N LEU A 966 28.25 22.32 8.82
CA LEU A 966 27.24 22.30 9.88
C LEU A 966 25.86 21.93 9.35
N ILE A 967 25.47 22.49 8.19
CA ILE A 967 24.19 22.16 7.54
C ILE A 967 24.20 20.72 7.05
N ASN A 968 25.32 20.28 6.48
CA ASN A 968 25.52 18.91 5.98
C ASN A 968 25.60 17.84 7.08
N ALA A 969 25.71 18.24 8.36
CA ALA A 969 25.67 17.33 9.50
C ALA A 969 24.24 16.96 9.91
N PHE A 970 23.24 17.72 9.46
CA PHE A 970 21.85 17.38 9.63
C PHE A 970 21.37 16.54 8.43
N PRO A 971 20.50 15.54 8.66
CA PRO A 971 19.90 14.81 7.55
C PRO A 971 19.16 15.79 6.63
N GLU A 972 19.47 15.75 5.33
CA GLU A 972 18.66 16.39 4.29
C GLU A 972 17.23 15.81 4.35
N LYS A 973 16.23 16.67 4.15
CA LYS A 973 14.82 16.25 4.15
C LYS A 973 14.47 15.38 2.96
#